data_AF-A0A662T8G1-F1
#
_entry.id   AF-A0A662T8G1-F1
#
_cell.length_a   1.000
_cell.length_b   1.000
_cell.length_c   1.000
_cell.angle_alpha   90.00
_cell.angle_beta   90.00
_cell.angle_gamma   90.00
#
_symmetry.space_group_name_H-M   'P 1'
#
loop_
_entity.id
_entity.type
_entity.pdbx_description
1 polymer ?
#
loop_
_entity_poly.entity_id
_entity_poly.type
_entity_poly.pdbx_seq_one_letter_code
_entity_poly.pdbx_strand_id
1 'polypeptide(L)'
;MGRRRRGQIVIIATLVIAILILSIAAMLYETATTYQRIRREYVSGLLDNISREFDKVLMYILMSATQRYNLTAEIDTPRAYAYLKFSYWTKSLIRELSEYGAQVNITYPRIFLQPARVLYDMEIEERYVYDLIKMYWYATQGLSVISASVTVNIPGLGFYGWNKTSLILLNATALLDKIRVETIGTESYTAVDIIVNKENNIPIERLSKSSFKVMYFEPDYNEWRVANIERVRNNGGGNYTLLLSRDIPEGGPIPSGLEKYLIIWVMDNRGIIVELYTYDHIDYIVEERAIQQFYPTSDKSYEIYTFEIIQNGTWLWLNKPLEMNSTRPIPIPPVKQLRVYATRHGVNDTTMVEVPSQVEVWTSDYRRPTLQFADWRRRFSLGDKLVFIVGFNETGVDKQRVRIKWFHDADTPPPEYLIHFSVNPPFVYVDNGVYILQLVAEPGYSDWIDWSISVHWNGYHIEYMLYGYDVYPMDGGYWFPMKLPGGNWTLLVGPIRAIAFRENNLVVVPPTEGEIYDELYHVELIEIPYGVHYFLYFGYFKWLKDVTLDYRYLTLFGQISGTRYDTDSALRVRYGSIQLETLDDYITGNYTIYGMWPWNCMHRDRRINDAGNFGYWAAQYTMTHGQIMFIDEETYNLLKSPEYSDYSQVWAWSTYDYARRVLSYDLLYWDSRARNFLIPAGTEMNLFFAGLVYDGGNAYSPFKNDAIWNDCGVEYIYAFDYSDGANVPQQYYRMFLEEYSPVIKVLPT
;
A
#
# COMPACT_ATOMS: atom_id res chain seq x y z
N MET A 1 115.53 37.75 -7.70
CA MET A 1 114.24 38.14 -8.33
C MET A 1 113.21 37.01 -8.53
N GLY A 2 113.51 35.72 -8.27
CA GLY A 2 112.59 34.59 -8.58
C GLY A 2 111.54 34.19 -7.53
N ARG A 3 111.60 34.67 -6.28
CA ARG A 3 110.65 34.28 -5.20
C ARG A 3 109.31 35.04 -5.22
N ARG A 4 109.27 36.30 -5.68
CA ARG A 4 108.03 37.12 -5.72
C ARG A 4 107.02 36.67 -6.80
N ARG A 5 107.49 36.20 -7.96
CA ARG A 5 106.62 35.70 -9.05
C ARG A 5 105.92 34.39 -8.72
N ARG A 6 106.56 33.49 -7.93
CA ARG A 6 105.95 32.21 -7.52
C ARG A 6 104.78 32.41 -6.53
N GLY A 7 104.88 33.36 -5.60
CA GLY A 7 103.79 33.69 -4.66
C GLY A 7 102.58 34.33 -5.35
N GLN A 8 102.81 35.18 -6.35
CA GLN A 8 101.74 35.77 -7.16
C GLN A 8 101.01 34.73 -8.01
N ILE A 9 101.72 33.75 -8.57
CA ILE A 9 101.10 32.64 -9.32
C ILE A 9 100.23 31.77 -8.41
N VAL A 10 100.67 31.49 -7.17
CA VAL A 10 99.87 30.72 -6.19
C VAL A 10 98.61 31.49 -5.78
N ILE A 11 98.71 32.79 -5.53
CA ILE A 11 97.55 33.64 -5.19
C ILE A 11 96.55 33.70 -6.37
N ILE A 12 97.04 33.90 -7.60
CA ILE A 12 96.20 33.92 -8.80
C ILE A 12 95.53 32.56 -9.01
N ALA A 13 96.28 31.45 -8.89
CA ALA A 13 95.72 30.10 -9.03
C ALA A 13 94.65 29.82 -7.95
N THR A 14 94.88 30.25 -6.71
CA THR A 14 93.90 30.09 -5.61
C THR A 14 92.64 30.93 -5.87
N LEU A 15 92.79 32.16 -6.37
CA LEU A 15 91.67 33.02 -6.79
C LEU A 15 90.88 32.42 -7.95
N VAL A 16 91.55 31.86 -8.96
CA VAL A 16 90.90 31.20 -10.10
C VAL A 16 90.13 29.96 -9.63
N ILE A 17 90.71 29.16 -8.74
CA ILE A 17 90.02 27.99 -8.13
C ILE A 17 88.81 28.45 -7.30
N ALA A 18 88.95 29.50 -6.49
CA ALA A 18 87.85 30.03 -5.68
C ALA A 18 86.70 30.57 -6.54
N ILE A 19 87.01 31.27 -7.63
CA ILE A 19 86.01 31.75 -8.61
C ILE A 19 85.33 30.55 -9.28
N LEU A 20 86.07 29.53 -9.70
CA LEU A 20 85.50 28.30 -10.28
C LEU A 20 84.55 27.59 -9.31
N ILE A 21 84.94 27.45 -8.04
CA ILE A 21 84.10 26.83 -7.02
C ILE A 21 82.82 27.65 -6.80
N LEU A 22 82.94 28.98 -6.69
CA LEU A 22 81.78 29.87 -6.53
C LEU A 22 80.86 29.85 -7.76
N SER A 23 81.40 29.79 -8.97
CA SER A 23 80.61 29.67 -10.21
C SER A 23 79.89 28.33 -10.32
N ILE A 24 80.55 27.22 -9.96
CA ILE A 24 79.92 25.89 -9.90
C ILE A 24 78.83 25.87 -8.83
N ALA A 25 79.09 26.43 -7.64
CA ALA A 25 78.12 26.51 -6.57
C ALA A 25 76.90 27.37 -6.95
N ALA A 26 77.13 28.51 -7.61
CA ALA A 26 76.06 29.36 -8.13
C ALA A 26 75.23 28.65 -9.21
N MET A 27 75.89 27.94 -10.14
CA MET A 27 75.22 27.15 -11.17
C MET A 27 74.42 25.99 -10.59
N LEU A 28 74.95 25.28 -9.58
CA LEU A 28 74.23 24.22 -8.87
C LEU A 28 73.03 24.78 -8.11
N TYR A 29 73.18 25.94 -7.46
CA TYR A 29 72.08 26.62 -6.76
C TYR A 29 71.00 27.10 -7.74
N GLU A 30 71.37 27.71 -8.86
CA GLU A 30 70.45 28.15 -9.91
C GLU A 30 69.74 26.95 -10.56
N THR A 31 70.46 25.85 -10.81
CA THR A 31 69.87 24.61 -11.34
C THR A 31 68.91 23.98 -10.33
N ALA A 32 69.28 23.92 -9.05
CA ALA A 32 68.42 23.38 -7.99
C ALA A 32 67.16 24.23 -7.79
N THR A 33 67.29 25.57 -7.78
CA THR A 33 66.14 26.48 -7.63
C THR A 33 65.24 26.48 -8.86
N THR A 34 65.81 26.40 -10.07
CA THR A 34 65.05 26.26 -11.33
C THR A 34 64.30 24.94 -11.37
N TYR A 35 64.95 23.84 -10.97
CA TYR A 35 64.32 22.53 -10.86
C TYR A 35 63.15 22.53 -9.85
N GLN A 36 63.32 23.15 -8.68
CA GLN A 36 62.25 23.31 -7.69
C GLN A 36 61.09 24.16 -8.22
N ARG A 37 61.37 25.24 -8.97
CA ARG A 37 60.34 26.08 -9.58
C ARG A 37 59.52 25.32 -10.62
N ILE A 38 60.18 24.63 -11.56
CA ILE A 38 59.51 23.83 -12.61
C ILE A 38 58.63 22.74 -11.98
N ARG A 39 59.16 22.04 -10.96
CA ARG A 39 58.42 21.01 -10.23
C ARG A 39 57.19 21.57 -9.51
N ARG A 40 57.32 22.74 -8.87
CA ARG A 40 56.20 23.42 -8.21
C ARG A 40 55.12 23.83 -9.20
N GLU A 41 55.50 24.42 -10.34
CA GLU A 41 54.55 24.83 -11.39
C GLU A 41 53.81 23.63 -11.97
N TYR A 42 54.52 22.54 -12.25
CA TYR A 42 53.93 21.29 -12.73
C TYR A 42 52.94 20.69 -11.73
N VAL A 43 53.35 20.54 -10.46
CA VAL A 43 52.49 19.98 -9.40
C VAL A 43 51.27 20.88 -9.18
N SER A 44 51.42 22.20 -9.16
CA SER A 44 50.29 23.13 -9.03
C SER A 44 49.29 22.96 -10.16
N GLY A 45 49.75 22.94 -11.41
CA GLY A 45 48.87 22.75 -12.57
C GLY A 45 48.17 21.39 -12.58
N LEU A 46 48.87 20.33 -12.16
CA LEU A 46 48.30 19.00 -11.99
C LEU A 46 47.19 18.99 -10.93
N LEU A 47 47.43 19.59 -9.75
CA LEU A 47 46.44 19.64 -8.68
C LEU A 47 45.23 20.50 -9.05
N ASP A 48 45.43 21.60 -9.77
CA ASP A 48 44.33 22.42 -10.30
C ASP A 48 43.49 21.63 -11.32
N ASN A 49 44.12 20.79 -12.14
CA ASN A 49 43.41 19.88 -13.03
C ASN A 49 42.62 18.82 -12.24
N ILE A 50 43.25 18.13 -11.30
CA ILE A 50 42.58 17.13 -10.44
C ILE A 50 41.41 17.78 -9.69
N SER A 51 41.62 18.97 -9.14
CA SER A 51 40.60 19.76 -8.45
C SER A 51 39.39 20.03 -9.33
N ARG A 52 39.59 20.53 -10.56
CA ARG A 52 38.50 20.84 -11.50
C ARG A 52 37.79 19.58 -12.00
N GLU A 53 38.54 18.54 -12.32
CA GLU A 53 37.96 17.27 -12.77
C GLU A 53 37.18 16.57 -11.65
N PHE A 54 37.64 16.68 -10.40
CA PHE A 54 36.92 16.16 -9.25
C PHE A 54 35.51 16.78 -9.12
N ASP A 55 35.40 18.11 -9.22
CA ASP A 55 34.09 18.79 -9.17
C ASP A 55 33.19 18.40 -10.34
N LYS A 56 33.76 18.30 -11.56
CA LYS A 56 33.01 17.89 -12.76
C LYS A 56 32.50 16.46 -12.65
N VAL A 57 33.31 15.54 -12.13
CA VAL A 57 32.93 14.14 -11.95
C VAL A 57 31.80 14.02 -10.94
N LEU A 58 31.87 14.70 -9.79
CA LEU A 58 30.78 14.72 -8.83
C LEU A 58 29.49 15.31 -9.42
N MET A 59 29.60 16.44 -10.14
CA MET A 59 28.48 17.05 -10.83
C MET A 59 27.82 16.09 -11.83
N TYR A 60 28.61 15.42 -12.67
CA TYR A 60 28.13 14.43 -13.63
C TYR A 60 27.45 13.24 -12.95
N ILE A 61 28.02 12.76 -11.84
CA ILE A 61 27.44 11.68 -11.04
C ILE A 61 26.09 12.10 -10.47
N LEU A 62 25.99 13.29 -9.85
CA LEU A 62 24.73 13.78 -9.28
C LEU A 62 23.67 14.02 -10.35
N MET A 63 24.05 14.59 -11.49
CA MET A 63 23.18 14.73 -12.67
C MET A 63 22.62 13.37 -13.09
N SER A 64 23.49 12.37 -13.28
CA SER A 64 23.04 11.03 -13.67
C SER A 64 22.19 10.35 -12.59
N ALA A 65 22.51 10.55 -11.31
CA ALA A 65 21.78 9.92 -10.20
C ALA A 65 20.37 10.50 -10.08
N THR A 66 20.22 11.83 -10.11
CA THR A 66 18.92 12.51 -10.02
C THR A 66 18.01 12.17 -11.20
N GLN A 67 18.56 12.06 -12.42
CA GLN A 67 17.79 11.62 -13.58
C GLN A 67 17.31 10.16 -13.46
N ARG A 68 18.17 9.25 -13.00
CA ARG A 68 17.80 7.85 -12.77
C ARG A 68 16.77 7.71 -11.66
N TYR A 69 16.96 8.40 -10.54
CA TYR A 69 16.02 8.40 -9.43
C TYR A 69 14.66 8.96 -9.85
N ASN A 70 14.63 10.04 -10.64
CA ASN A 70 13.38 10.59 -11.18
C ASN A 70 12.54 9.56 -11.96
N LEU A 71 13.21 8.69 -12.73
CA LEU A 71 12.58 7.63 -13.54
C LEU A 71 12.22 6.38 -12.75
N THR A 72 12.97 6.06 -11.69
CA THR A 72 12.92 4.75 -11.02
C THR A 72 12.46 4.79 -9.58
N ALA A 73 12.38 5.96 -8.94
CA ALA A 73 12.04 6.11 -7.52
C ALA A 73 12.90 5.24 -6.54
N GLU A 74 14.05 4.78 -7.01
CA GLU A 74 14.93 3.82 -6.33
C GLU A 74 16.34 4.42 -6.23
N ILE A 75 16.87 4.52 -5.01
CA ILE A 75 18.08 5.31 -4.70
C ILE A 75 19.35 4.44 -4.66
N ASP A 76 19.23 3.14 -4.39
CA ASP A 76 20.37 2.23 -4.26
C ASP A 76 21.03 1.97 -5.60
N THR A 77 20.26 1.82 -6.69
CA THR A 77 20.77 1.67 -8.06
C THR A 77 21.59 2.87 -8.51
N PRO A 78 21.09 4.14 -8.45
CA PRO A 78 21.91 5.29 -8.82
C PRO A 78 23.10 5.48 -7.89
N ARG A 79 23.00 5.14 -6.59
CA ARG A 79 24.13 5.18 -5.65
C ARG A 79 25.21 4.14 -5.97
N ALA A 80 24.83 2.90 -6.28
CA ALA A 80 25.76 1.86 -6.71
C ALA A 80 26.49 2.27 -8.01
N TYR A 81 25.74 2.83 -8.97
CA TYR A 81 26.33 3.37 -10.20
C TYR A 81 27.26 4.57 -9.93
N ALA A 82 26.93 5.43 -8.97
CA ALA A 82 27.75 6.54 -8.54
C ALA A 82 29.10 6.06 -7.96
N TYR A 83 29.08 5.09 -7.05
CA TYR A 83 30.30 4.49 -6.50
C TYR A 83 31.17 3.88 -7.62
N LEU A 84 30.55 3.19 -8.57
CA LEU A 84 31.25 2.61 -9.71
C LEU A 84 31.94 3.69 -10.57
N LYS A 85 31.22 4.76 -10.94
CA LYS A 85 31.77 5.86 -11.75
C LYS A 85 32.89 6.60 -11.03
N PHE A 86 32.73 6.84 -9.72
CA PHE A 86 33.75 7.50 -8.94
C PHE A 86 35.00 6.63 -8.77
N SER A 87 34.82 5.31 -8.59
CA SER A 87 35.93 4.34 -8.60
C SER A 87 36.70 4.34 -9.93
N TYR A 88 36.01 4.41 -11.08
CA TYR A 88 36.66 4.50 -12.38
C TYR A 88 37.53 5.74 -12.55
N TRP A 89 37.03 6.92 -12.13
CA TRP A 89 37.83 8.15 -12.14
C TRP A 89 39.08 8.01 -11.28
N THR A 90 38.93 7.46 -10.06
CA THR A 90 40.03 7.23 -9.11
C THR A 90 41.10 6.31 -9.70
N LYS A 91 40.69 5.18 -10.28
CA LYS A 91 41.60 4.22 -10.93
C LYS A 91 42.32 4.85 -12.12
N SER A 92 41.64 5.72 -12.87
CA SER A 92 42.23 6.43 -14.01
C SER A 92 43.30 7.41 -13.54
N LEU A 93 43.04 8.16 -12.46
CA LEU A 93 43.99 9.06 -11.84
C LEU A 93 45.24 8.33 -11.30
N ILE A 94 45.04 7.20 -10.60
CA ILE A 94 46.14 6.37 -10.10
C ILE A 94 46.97 5.82 -11.27
N ARG A 95 46.32 5.36 -12.34
CA ARG A 95 47.02 4.82 -13.52
C ARG A 95 47.88 5.89 -14.21
N GLU A 96 47.32 7.08 -14.42
CA GLU A 96 48.02 8.19 -15.08
C GLU A 96 49.22 8.69 -14.27
N LEU A 97 49.14 8.62 -12.93
CA LEU A 97 50.22 9.06 -12.03
C LEU A 97 51.03 7.90 -11.42
N SER A 98 50.91 6.70 -12.00
CA SER A 98 51.54 5.48 -11.47
C SER A 98 53.07 5.55 -11.47
N GLU A 99 53.66 6.17 -12.50
CA GLU A 99 55.12 6.39 -12.61
C GLU A 99 55.68 7.27 -11.47
N TYR A 100 54.83 8.10 -10.87
CA TYR A 100 55.18 8.97 -9.75
C TYR A 100 54.76 8.39 -8.39
N GLY A 101 54.28 7.14 -8.36
CA GLY A 101 53.87 6.44 -7.13
C GLY A 101 52.64 7.05 -6.47
N ALA A 102 51.72 7.64 -7.23
CA ALA A 102 50.58 8.35 -6.66
C ALA A 102 49.68 7.47 -5.80
N GLN A 103 49.23 8.03 -4.68
CA GLN A 103 48.30 7.42 -3.74
C GLN A 103 47.08 8.33 -3.64
N VAL A 104 45.92 7.79 -3.96
CA VAL A 104 44.64 8.52 -3.91
C VAL A 104 43.76 7.82 -2.89
N ASN A 105 43.31 8.57 -1.88
CA ASN A 105 42.35 8.10 -0.89
C ASN A 105 41.06 8.91 -1.00
N ILE A 106 39.92 8.25 -0.82
CA ILE A 106 38.59 8.84 -0.93
C ILE A 106 37.81 8.57 0.34
N THR A 107 37.14 9.60 0.84
CA THR A 107 36.22 9.51 1.96
C THR A 107 34.90 10.20 1.64
N TYR A 108 33.81 9.75 2.27
CA TYR A 108 32.48 10.33 2.10
C TYR A 108 32.09 11.03 3.41
N PRO A 109 32.46 12.31 3.59
CA PRO A 109 32.22 13.01 4.85
C PRO A 109 30.72 13.21 5.07
N ARG A 110 30.28 13.08 6.34
CA ARG A 110 28.95 13.54 6.75
C ARG A 110 28.96 15.06 6.87
N ILE A 111 28.28 15.76 5.97
CA ILE A 111 28.22 17.24 5.96
C ILE A 111 26.80 17.69 6.32
N PHE A 112 26.69 18.59 7.29
CA PHE A 112 25.45 19.25 7.68
C PHE A 112 25.02 20.25 6.60
N LEU A 113 23.76 20.15 6.16
CA LEU A 113 23.22 21.00 5.09
C LEU A 113 22.29 22.07 5.64
N GLN A 114 21.41 21.73 6.58
CA GLN A 114 20.47 22.65 7.21
C GLN A 114 19.87 22.10 8.52
N PRO A 115 19.51 22.97 9.48
CA PRO A 115 18.82 22.57 10.71
C PRO A 115 17.36 22.24 10.45
N ALA A 116 16.76 21.50 11.40
CA ALA A 116 15.30 21.34 11.42
C ALA A 116 14.59 22.69 11.60
N ARG A 117 13.51 22.90 10.86
CA ARG A 117 12.70 24.14 10.92
C ARG A 117 11.30 23.89 10.40
N VAL A 118 10.36 24.76 10.79
CA VAL A 118 9.03 24.83 10.19
C VAL A 118 9.05 25.85 9.05
N LEU A 119 8.57 25.45 7.88
CA LEU A 119 8.45 26.30 6.70
C LEU A 119 7.03 26.16 6.14
N TYR A 120 6.22 27.23 6.22
CA TYR A 120 4.80 27.20 5.84
C TYR A 120 4.02 26.06 6.53
N ASP A 121 4.15 25.96 7.86
CA ASP A 121 3.52 24.91 8.69
C ASP A 121 3.95 23.47 8.38
N MET A 122 4.94 23.28 7.49
CA MET A 122 5.56 21.99 7.21
C MET A 122 6.85 21.80 7.98
N GLU A 123 7.01 20.65 8.60
CA GLU A 123 8.23 20.27 9.32
C GLU A 123 9.30 19.83 8.34
N ILE A 124 10.35 20.63 8.22
CA ILE A 124 11.56 20.27 7.49
C ILE A 124 12.56 19.73 8.51
N GLU A 125 12.84 18.44 8.40
CA GLU A 125 13.83 17.76 9.24
C GLU A 125 15.25 18.28 9.03
N GLU A 126 16.13 17.94 9.97
CA GLU A 126 17.56 18.20 9.86
C GLU A 126 18.17 17.38 8.71
N ARG A 127 18.94 18.02 7.82
CA ARG A 127 19.45 17.36 6.60
C ARG A 127 20.96 17.28 6.56
N TYR A 128 21.44 16.12 6.16
CA TYR A 128 22.86 15.81 5.98
C TYR A 128 23.11 15.18 4.61
N VAL A 129 24.30 15.36 4.06
CA VAL A 129 24.81 14.46 3.02
C VAL A 129 25.74 13.44 3.67
N TYR A 130 25.54 12.16 3.33
CA TYR A 130 26.39 11.04 3.67
C TYR A 130 26.23 9.96 2.59
N ASP A 131 27.09 8.95 2.57
CA ASP A 131 27.07 7.86 1.58
C ASP A 131 27.04 8.34 0.12
N LEU A 132 27.91 9.31 -0.16
CA LEU A 132 28.13 9.98 -1.44
C LEU A 132 26.95 10.86 -1.89
N ILE A 133 25.74 10.32 -2.04
CA ILE A 133 24.56 11.02 -2.62
C ILE A 133 23.37 10.99 -1.65
N LYS A 134 22.70 12.14 -1.53
CA LYS A 134 21.40 12.30 -0.87
C LYS A 134 20.41 13.12 -1.70
N MET A 135 19.14 12.77 -1.57
CA MET A 135 18.03 13.46 -2.21
C MET A 135 16.91 13.64 -1.17
N TYR A 136 16.59 14.90 -0.88
CA TYR A 136 15.47 15.28 -0.02
C TYR A 136 14.43 15.95 -0.91
N TRP A 137 13.49 15.17 -1.45
CA TRP A 137 12.48 15.62 -2.41
C TRP A 137 11.11 15.70 -1.73
N TYR A 138 10.04 15.99 -2.47
CA TYR A 138 8.65 15.81 -2.03
C TYR A 138 8.18 16.75 -0.89
N ALA A 139 8.88 17.86 -0.69
CA ALA A 139 8.48 18.95 0.20
C ALA A 139 8.46 20.27 -0.55
N THR A 140 7.99 21.35 0.07
CA THR A 140 8.11 22.72 -0.48
C THR A 140 9.57 23.09 -0.79
N GLN A 141 10.51 22.57 0.02
CA GLN A 141 11.94 22.71 -0.18
C GLN A 141 12.59 21.36 -0.47
N GLY A 142 13.18 21.23 -1.65
CA GLY A 142 13.88 20.05 -2.10
C GLY A 142 15.38 20.28 -2.26
N LEU A 143 16.16 19.21 -2.08
CA LEU A 143 17.61 19.19 -2.25
C LEU A 143 18.05 17.94 -3.03
N SER A 144 18.99 18.13 -3.95
CA SER A 144 19.79 17.06 -4.54
C SER A 144 21.26 17.36 -4.29
N VAL A 145 21.98 16.44 -3.66
CA VAL A 145 23.33 16.71 -3.13
C VAL A 145 24.25 15.50 -3.26
N ILE A 146 25.52 15.79 -3.55
CA ILE A 146 26.63 14.83 -3.53
C ILE A 146 27.83 15.44 -2.78
N SER A 147 28.54 14.63 -2.00
CA SER A 147 29.81 15.05 -1.40
C SER A 147 30.84 13.93 -1.30
N ALA A 148 32.10 14.30 -1.51
CA ALA A 148 33.24 13.45 -1.26
C ALA A 148 34.46 14.30 -0.89
N SER A 149 35.44 13.67 -0.26
CA SER A 149 36.79 14.22 -0.09
C SER A 149 37.80 13.32 -0.78
N VAL A 150 38.77 13.93 -1.43
CA VAL A 150 39.89 13.25 -2.08
C VAL A 150 41.20 13.72 -1.45
N THR A 151 42.05 12.77 -1.08
CA THR A 151 43.42 13.03 -0.65
C THR A 151 44.39 12.45 -1.68
N VAL A 152 45.35 13.26 -2.14
CA VAL A 152 46.35 12.86 -3.13
C VAL A 152 47.75 13.07 -2.58
N ASN A 153 48.53 11.99 -2.57
CA ASN A 153 49.98 12.02 -2.36
C ASN A 153 50.68 11.61 -3.65
N ILE A 154 51.75 12.29 -4.02
CA ILE A 154 52.60 11.96 -5.17
C ILE A 154 54.06 11.91 -4.69
N PRO A 155 54.48 10.79 -4.06
CA PRO A 155 55.82 10.60 -3.50
C PRO A 155 56.96 10.84 -4.50
N GLY A 156 56.80 10.38 -5.75
CA GLY A 156 57.79 10.58 -6.82
C GLY A 156 57.99 12.06 -7.18
N LEU A 157 57.01 12.91 -6.89
CA LEU A 157 57.10 14.36 -6.97
C LEU A 157 57.27 15.02 -5.60
N GLY A 158 57.55 14.26 -4.54
CA GLY A 158 57.75 14.69 -3.15
C GLY A 158 56.63 15.58 -2.62
N PHE A 159 55.41 15.31 -3.07
CA PHE A 159 54.22 16.07 -2.75
C PHE A 159 53.27 15.21 -1.92
N TYR A 160 52.77 15.75 -0.81
CA TYR A 160 51.95 15.01 0.15
C TYR A 160 50.87 15.91 0.75
N GLY A 161 49.75 15.29 1.12
CA GLY A 161 48.74 15.91 1.97
C GLY A 161 47.77 16.85 1.26
N TRP A 162 47.69 16.82 -0.08
CA TRP A 162 46.62 17.55 -0.75
C TRP A 162 45.29 16.90 -0.45
N ASN A 163 44.39 17.65 0.14
CA ASN A 163 43.03 17.23 0.43
C ASN A 163 42.08 18.27 -0.15
N LYS A 164 41.06 17.80 -0.85
CA LYS A 164 39.93 18.60 -1.28
C LYS A 164 38.63 17.90 -0.91
N THR A 165 37.77 18.61 -0.21
CA THR A 165 36.35 18.25 -0.06
C THR A 165 35.53 19.04 -1.06
N SER A 166 34.63 18.38 -1.77
CA SER A 166 33.70 19.01 -2.69
C SER A 166 32.27 18.62 -2.34
N LEU A 167 31.37 19.60 -2.49
CA LEU A 167 29.93 19.49 -2.28
C LEU A 167 29.29 20.07 -3.53
N ILE A 168 28.46 19.30 -4.23
CA ILE A 168 27.65 19.80 -5.34
C ILE A 168 26.19 19.68 -4.93
N LEU A 169 25.41 20.74 -5.13
CA LEU A 169 24.08 20.86 -4.56
C LEU A 169 23.14 21.65 -5.49
N LEU A 170 21.89 21.21 -5.56
CA LEU A 170 20.77 21.96 -6.08
C LEU A 170 19.69 22.07 -4.99
N ASN A 171 19.28 23.29 -4.68
CA ASN A 171 18.22 23.62 -3.73
C ASN A 171 17.12 24.38 -4.46
N ALA A 172 15.88 23.92 -4.34
CA ALA A 172 14.73 24.65 -4.83
C ALA A 172 13.66 24.77 -3.74
N THR A 173 12.97 25.90 -3.69
CA THR A 173 11.91 26.19 -2.71
C THR A 173 10.73 26.85 -3.40
N ALA A 174 9.54 26.25 -3.30
CA ALA A 174 8.29 26.85 -3.77
C ALA A 174 7.70 27.78 -2.70
N LEU A 175 7.39 29.02 -3.05
CA LEU A 175 6.87 30.02 -2.11
C LEU A 175 5.34 29.94 -2.06
N LEU A 176 4.80 29.25 -1.05
CA LEU A 176 3.37 28.94 -0.97
C LEU A 176 2.49 30.19 -0.82
N ASP A 177 2.98 31.19 -0.08
CA ASP A 177 2.32 32.48 0.13
C ASP A 177 2.22 33.34 -1.16
N LYS A 178 2.87 32.90 -2.24
CA LYS A 178 2.92 33.60 -3.53
C LYS A 178 2.26 32.82 -4.67
N ILE A 179 1.62 31.69 -4.38
CA ILE A 179 0.72 31.01 -5.32
C ILE A 179 -0.54 31.84 -5.46
N ARG A 180 -0.87 32.27 -6.68
CA ARG A 180 -1.98 33.17 -6.94
C ARG A 180 -2.49 33.04 -8.38
N VAL A 181 -3.70 33.50 -8.64
CA VAL A 181 -4.16 33.73 -10.02
C VAL A 181 -3.71 35.12 -10.46
N GLU A 182 -3.07 35.20 -11.62
CA GLU A 182 -2.62 36.46 -12.24
C GLU A 182 -3.27 36.61 -13.63
N THR A 183 -3.95 37.74 -13.87
CA THR A 183 -4.56 38.07 -15.16
C THR A 183 -3.66 39.00 -15.96
N ILE A 184 -3.36 38.63 -17.20
CA ILE A 184 -2.54 39.43 -18.13
C ILE A 184 -3.35 39.64 -19.40
N GLY A 185 -3.79 40.88 -19.62
CA GLY A 185 -4.74 41.17 -20.70
C GLY A 185 -6.09 40.53 -20.41
N THR A 186 -6.54 39.62 -21.29
CA THR A 186 -7.80 38.88 -21.15
C THR A 186 -7.62 37.46 -20.62
N GLU A 187 -6.38 36.99 -20.45
CA GLU A 187 -6.06 35.63 -20.03
C GLU A 187 -5.67 35.59 -18.56
N SER A 188 -6.04 34.52 -17.85
CA SER A 188 -5.69 34.30 -16.45
C SER A 188 -4.86 33.04 -16.31
N TYR A 189 -3.84 33.11 -15.45
CA TYR A 189 -2.87 32.05 -15.21
C TYR A 189 -2.68 31.81 -13.72
N THR A 190 -2.26 30.61 -13.34
CA THR A 190 -1.75 30.36 -12.00
C THR A 190 -0.27 30.75 -11.95
N ALA A 191 0.07 31.72 -11.10
CA ALA A 191 1.43 32.18 -10.87
C ALA A 191 2.03 31.50 -9.64
N VAL A 192 3.24 30.95 -9.78
CA VAL A 192 3.99 30.26 -8.71
C VAL A 192 5.40 30.83 -8.63
N ASP A 193 5.80 31.31 -7.45
CA ASP A 193 7.16 31.79 -7.23
C ASP A 193 8.06 30.68 -6.66
N ILE A 194 9.28 30.55 -7.21
CA ILE A 194 10.25 29.51 -6.85
C ILE A 194 11.63 30.13 -6.70
N ILE A 195 12.34 29.79 -5.62
CA ILE A 195 13.75 30.14 -5.43
C ILE A 195 14.63 28.93 -5.79
N VAL A 196 15.67 29.14 -6.60
CA VAL A 196 16.60 28.10 -7.04
C VAL A 196 18.06 28.52 -6.81
N ASN A 197 18.76 27.76 -5.98
CA ASN A 197 20.13 28.01 -5.56
C ASN A 197 21.02 26.77 -5.76
N LYS A 198 22.31 27.01 -5.96
CA LYS A 198 23.36 25.99 -5.88
C LYS A 198 24.11 26.10 -4.54
N GLU A 199 25.26 25.44 -4.46
CA GLU A 199 26.14 25.43 -3.28
C GLU A 199 26.37 26.85 -2.75
N ASN A 200 26.50 26.97 -1.42
CA ASN A 200 26.76 28.25 -0.74
C ASN A 200 25.67 29.31 -0.99
N ASN A 201 24.43 28.88 -1.23
CA ASN A 201 23.27 29.74 -1.52
C ASN A 201 23.49 30.67 -2.72
N ILE A 202 24.32 30.27 -3.69
CA ILE A 202 24.53 31.07 -4.90
C ILE A 202 23.30 30.90 -5.79
N PRO A 203 22.66 31.99 -6.24
CA PRO A 203 21.51 31.91 -7.13
C PRO A 203 21.84 31.32 -8.50
N ILE A 204 20.89 30.58 -9.07
CA ILE A 204 20.94 30.15 -10.48
C ILE A 204 20.07 31.11 -11.29
N GLU A 205 20.66 31.85 -12.24
CA GLU A 205 19.97 32.95 -12.93
C GLU A 205 19.55 32.65 -14.38
N ARG A 206 19.90 31.49 -14.93
CA ARG A 206 19.70 31.16 -16.35
C ARG A 206 18.73 29.99 -16.59
N LEU A 207 17.67 29.89 -15.79
CA LEU A 207 16.59 28.93 -16.01
C LEU A 207 15.57 29.46 -17.03
N SER A 208 14.98 28.55 -17.78
CA SER A 208 13.97 28.86 -18.81
C SER A 208 12.77 27.91 -18.67
N LYS A 209 11.79 27.96 -19.58
CA LYS A 209 10.63 27.06 -19.54
C LYS A 209 11.04 25.57 -19.45
N SER A 210 12.07 25.15 -20.19
CA SER A 210 12.55 23.76 -20.19
C SER A 210 13.24 23.32 -18.88
N SER A 211 13.54 24.27 -17.99
CA SER A 211 14.07 23.99 -16.66
C SER A 211 13.00 23.56 -15.67
N PHE A 212 11.72 23.70 -16.02
CA PHE A 212 10.61 23.43 -15.12
C PHE A 212 9.63 22.44 -15.74
N LYS A 213 9.08 21.57 -14.91
CA LYS A 213 7.87 20.81 -15.21
C LYS A 213 6.95 20.97 -14.02
N VAL A 214 5.70 21.36 -14.24
CA VAL A 214 4.71 21.47 -13.17
C VAL A 214 3.56 20.53 -13.49
N MET A 215 3.12 19.76 -12.51
CA MET A 215 1.90 18.97 -12.60
C MET A 215 0.86 19.52 -11.62
N TYR A 216 -0.39 19.43 -12.03
CA TYR A 216 -1.57 19.82 -11.27
C TYR A 216 -2.61 18.71 -11.37
N PHE A 217 -3.51 18.65 -10.40
CA PHE A 217 -4.61 17.69 -10.44
C PHE A 217 -5.78 18.23 -11.26
N GLU A 218 -6.23 17.44 -12.24
CA GLU A 218 -7.33 17.80 -13.12
C GLU A 218 -8.59 17.00 -12.73
N PRO A 219 -9.58 17.63 -12.04
CA PRO A 219 -10.73 16.92 -11.50
C PRO A 219 -11.61 16.27 -12.57
N ASP A 220 -11.72 16.87 -13.76
CA ASP A 220 -12.59 16.36 -14.83
C ASP A 220 -12.11 14.99 -15.38
N TYR A 221 -10.81 14.73 -15.28
CA TYR A 221 -10.17 13.49 -15.75
C TYR A 221 -9.67 12.60 -14.60
N ASN A 222 -9.79 13.08 -13.36
CA ASN A 222 -9.38 12.39 -12.14
C ASN A 222 -7.89 11.98 -12.11
N GLU A 223 -7.00 12.82 -12.67
CA GLU A 223 -5.59 12.49 -12.86
C GLU A 223 -4.66 13.71 -12.68
N TRP A 224 -3.37 13.43 -12.45
CA TRP A 224 -2.33 14.47 -12.47
C TRP A 224 -1.87 14.76 -13.90
N ARG A 225 -2.03 16.00 -14.36
CA ARG A 225 -1.63 16.44 -15.70
C ARG A 225 -0.49 17.45 -15.64
N VAL A 226 0.28 17.52 -16.72
CA VAL A 226 1.35 18.51 -16.87
C VAL A 226 0.72 19.85 -17.23
N ALA A 227 1.03 20.91 -16.46
CA ALA A 227 0.60 22.26 -16.78
C ALA A 227 1.41 22.84 -17.95
N ASN A 228 0.78 23.67 -18.75
CA ASN A 228 1.43 24.46 -19.78
C ASN A 228 2.16 25.64 -19.12
N ILE A 229 3.48 25.74 -19.31
CA ILE A 229 4.30 26.84 -18.79
C ILE A 229 4.33 27.97 -19.83
N GLU A 230 3.42 28.93 -19.67
CA GLU A 230 3.23 30.04 -20.60
C GLU A 230 4.36 31.05 -20.51
N ARG A 231 4.91 31.25 -19.31
CA ARG A 231 6.03 32.17 -19.11
C ARG A 231 6.84 31.82 -17.87
N VAL A 232 8.14 32.07 -17.95
CA VAL A 232 9.05 32.11 -16.79
C VAL A 232 9.59 33.53 -16.69
N ARG A 233 9.34 34.21 -15.56
CA ARG A 233 9.90 35.52 -15.25
C ARG A 233 11.04 35.34 -14.26
N ASN A 234 12.23 35.82 -14.59
CA ASN A 234 13.35 35.88 -13.64
C ASN A 234 13.25 37.20 -12.87
N ASN A 235 13.00 37.10 -11.56
CA ASN A 235 12.86 38.24 -10.65
C ASN A 235 14.20 38.66 -10.01
N GLY A 236 15.31 38.01 -10.39
CA GLY A 236 16.64 38.21 -9.81
C GLY A 236 16.88 37.36 -8.56
N GLY A 237 18.14 37.15 -8.20
CA GLY A 237 18.52 36.41 -6.99
C GLY A 237 18.04 34.95 -6.98
N GLY A 238 17.86 34.33 -8.15
CA GLY A 238 17.40 32.94 -8.28
C GLY A 238 15.91 32.76 -8.03
N ASN A 239 15.16 33.85 -7.90
CA ASN A 239 13.70 33.85 -7.79
C ASN A 239 13.05 33.89 -9.18
N TYR A 240 12.14 32.96 -9.44
CA TYR A 240 11.40 32.82 -10.68
C TYR A 240 9.90 32.81 -10.42
N THR A 241 9.12 33.50 -11.25
CA THR A 241 7.67 33.32 -11.32
C THR A 241 7.33 32.48 -12.55
N LEU A 242 6.70 31.33 -12.34
CA LEU A 242 6.11 30.50 -13.40
C LEU A 242 4.66 30.93 -13.61
N LEU A 243 4.25 31.17 -14.85
CA LEU A 243 2.85 31.35 -15.23
C LEU A 243 2.35 30.07 -15.89
N LEU A 244 1.31 29.48 -15.30
CA LEU A 244 0.79 28.17 -15.64
C LEU A 244 -0.63 28.27 -16.18
N SER A 245 -0.92 27.49 -17.22
CA SER A 245 -2.25 27.24 -17.75
C SER A 245 -2.55 25.73 -17.76
N ARG A 246 -3.84 25.38 -17.74
CA ARG A 246 -4.30 23.99 -17.86
C ARG A 246 -3.95 23.42 -19.24
N ASP A 247 -3.68 22.11 -19.28
CA ASP A 247 -3.42 21.37 -20.53
C ASP A 247 -4.70 20.73 -21.06
N ILE A 248 -5.67 21.58 -21.37
CA ILE A 248 -6.97 21.23 -21.96
C ILE A 248 -7.31 22.25 -23.07
N PRO A 249 -8.22 21.93 -24.01
CA PRO A 249 -8.56 22.82 -25.13
C PRO A 249 -8.98 24.24 -24.70
N GLU A 250 -9.66 24.37 -23.57
CA GLU A 250 -10.14 25.64 -23.03
C GLU A 250 -9.04 26.47 -22.33
N GLY A 251 -7.94 25.83 -21.93
CA GLY A 251 -6.87 26.44 -21.15
C GLY A 251 -7.33 27.03 -19.82
N GLY A 252 -6.73 28.17 -19.44
CA GLY A 252 -7.08 28.90 -18.23
C GLY A 252 -6.25 28.53 -16.98
N PRO A 253 -6.49 29.20 -15.84
CA PRO A 253 -5.76 28.93 -14.60
C PRO A 253 -6.15 27.56 -14.03
N ILE A 254 -5.29 27.02 -13.16
CA ILE A 254 -5.60 25.80 -12.40
C ILE A 254 -6.88 26.05 -11.57
N PRO A 255 -7.80 25.06 -11.47
CA PRO A 255 -9.08 25.26 -10.79
C PRO A 255 -8.92 25.78 -9.35
N SER A 256 -9.82 26.68 -8.96
CA SER A 256 -9.84 27.29 -7.62
C SER A 256 -9.91 26.23 -6.52
N GLY A 257 -9.10 26.39 -5.49
CA GLY A 257 -8.91 25.42 -4.41
C GLY A 257 -7.86 24.33 -4.71
N LEU A 258 -7.51 24.12 -5.99
CA LEU A 258 -6.51 23.13 -6.41
C LEU A 258 -5.15 23.74 -6.79
N GLU A 259 -5.06 25.07 -6.94
CA GLU A 259 -3.81 25.78 -7.25
C GLU A 259 -2.70 25.56 -6.22
N LYS A 260 -3.05 25.12 -5.01
CA LYS A 260 -2.12 24.78 -3.92
C LYS A 260 -1.62 23.34 -3.94
N TYR A 261 -2.12 22.47 -4.82
CA TYR A 261 -1.66 21.08 -4.96
C TYR A 261 -0.87 20.94 -6.26
N LEU A 262 0.41 21.24 -6.20
CA LEU A 262 1.32 21.23 -7.35
C LEU A 262 2.50 20.32 -7.07
N ILE A 263 2.94 19.68 -8.14
CA ILE A 263 4.19 18.94 -8.18
C ILE A 263 5.14 19.65 -9.14
N ILE A 264 6.31 20.03 -8.68
CA ILE A 264 7.22 20.89 -9.41
C ILE A 264 8.58 20.20 -9.52
N TRP A 265 9.02 19.93 -10.74
CA TRP A 265 10.41 19.56 -11.03
C TRP A 265 11.18 20.79 -11.47
N VAL A 266 12.39 20.93 -10.91
CA VAL A 266 13.35 21.95 -11.31
C VAL A 266 14.61 21.25 -11.80
N MET A 267 15.04 21.56 -13.02
CA MET A 267 16.28 21.11 -13.61
C MET A 267 17.19 22.30 -13.86
N ASP A 268 18.37 22.31 -13.22
CA ASP A 268 19.32 23.39 -13.42
C ASP A 268 20.11 23.26 -14.73
N ASN A 269 20.97 24.25 -15.01
CA ASN A 269 21.80 24.28 -16.21
C ASN A 269 22.90 23.19 -16.24
N ARG A 270 23.08 22.44 -15.15
CA ARG A 270 24.00 21.29 -15.05
C ARG A 270 23.26 19.96 -15.27
N GLY A 271 21.93 19.99 -15.43
CA GLY A 271 21.07 18.82 -15.61
C GLY A 271 20.73 18.10 -14.31
N ILE A 272 21.01 18.70 -13.15
CA ILE A 272 20.64 18.15 -11.84
C ILE A 272 19.15 18.46 -11.62
N ILE A 273 18.40 17.46 -11.15
CA ILE A 273 16.95 17.56 -10.93
C ILE A 273 16.65 17.60 -9.42
N VAL A 274 15.61 18.35 -9.04
CA VAL A 274 14.95 18.27 -7.74
C VAL A 274 13.44 18.31 -7.93
N GLU A 275 12.70 17.57 -7.11
CA GLU A 275 11.22 17.51 -7.12
C GLU A 275 10.66 18.10 -5.82
N LEU A 276 9.66 18.98 -5.95
CA LEU A 276 9.01 19.71 -4.87
C LEU A 276 7.50 19.46 -4.89
N TYR A 277 6.89 19.30 -3.72
CA TYR A 277 5.43 19.35 -3.56
C TYR A 277 5.06 20.60 -2.78
N THR A 278 3.94 21.23 -3.12
CA THR A 278 3.47 22.45 -2.42
C THR A 278 2.73 22.16 -1.11
N TYR A 279 2.75 20.91 -0.66
CA TYR A 279 2.18 20.37 0.56
C TYR A 279 2.97 19.10 0.91
N ASP A 280 2.91 18.63 2.16
CA ASP A 280 3.62 17.43 2.63
C ASP A 280 2.71 16.38 3.30
N HIS A 281 1.45 16.73 3.55
CA HIS A 281 0.44 15.83 4.10
C HIS A 281 -0.99 16.26 3.76
N ILE A 282 -1.95 15.37 4.08
CA ILE A 282 -3.38 15.64 4.04
C ILE A 282 -4.02 15.08 5.32
N ASP A 283 -4.77 15.92 6.02
CA ASP A 283 -5.48 15.55 7.25
C ASP A 283 -6.98 15.34 7.02
N TYR A 284 -7.47 14.24 7.58
CA TYR A 284 -8.86 13.81 7.60
C TYR A 284 -9.31 13.57 9.03
N ILE A 285 -10.59 13.82 9.32
CA ILE A 285 -11.29 13.28 10.48
C ILE A 285 -12.24 12.23 9.96
N VAL A 286 -12.04 10.99 10.41
CA VAL A 286 -12.94 9.87 10.14
C VAL A 286 -13.86 9.76 11.33
N GLU A 287 -15.15 10.05 11.13
CA GLU A 287 -16.18 9.95 12.16
C GLU A 287 -16.93 8.66 11.99
N GLU A 288 -16.70 7.72 12.89
CA GLU A 288 -17.46 6.50 13.02
C GLU A 288 -18.90 6.82 13.48
N ARG A 289 -19.88 6.38 12.69
CA ARG A 289 -21.32 6.61 12.95
C ARG A 289 -22.11 5.31 13.02
N ALA A 290 -21.56 4.28 13.65
CA ALA A 290 -22.37 3.14 14.09
C ALA A 290 -23.53 3.68 14.92
N ILE A 291 -24.72 3.12 14.70
CA ILE A 291 -25.89 3.52 15.47
C ILE A 291 -25.65 3.15 16.95
N GLN A 292 -25.61 4.19 17.80
CA GLN A 292 -25.16 4.14 19.21
C GLN A 292 -26.02 3.25 20.13
N GLN A 293 -27.18 2.76 19.69
CA GLN A 293 -28.15 2.02 20.51
C GLN A 293 -27.81 0.55 20.76
N PHE A 294 -26.78 -0.02 20.12
CA PHE A 294 -26.60 -1.48 20.04
C PHE A 294 -25.34 -2.02 20.71
N TYR A 295 -24.66 -1.17 21.47
CA TYR A 295 -23.62 -1.57 22.40
C TYR A 295 -24.28 -1.85 23.77
N PRO A 296 -24.60 -3.11 24.13
CA PRO A 296 -25.03 -3.41 25.50
C PRO A 296 -23.92 -3.06 26.51
N THR A 297 -22.68 -3.00 26.03
CA THR A 297 -21.47 -2.60 26.76
C THR A 297 -20.68 -1.60 25.91
N SER A 298 -20.00 -0.65 26.56
CA SER A 298 -19.06 0.30 25.94
C SER A 298 -17.80 -0.34 25.32
N ASP A 299 -17.86 -1.64 25.02
CA ASP A 299 -16.77 -2.46 24.52
C ASP A 299 -16.72 -2.37 23.00
N LYS A 300 -15.66 -1.70 22.52
CA LYS A 300 -15.34 -1.56 21.11
C LYS A 300 -14.15 -2.44 20.70
N SER A 301 -13.74 -3.40 21.54
CA SER A 301 -12.94 -4.60 21.23
C SER A 301 -12.15 -4.63 19.93
N TYR A 302 -12.97 -4.72 18.90
CA TYR A 302 -12.67 -5.24 17.60
C TYR A 302 -12.99 -4.29 16.47
N GLU A 303 -13.36 -3.05 16.81
CA GLU A 303 -13.67 -1.96 15.88
C GLU A 303 -12.37 -1.49 15.22
N ILE A 304 -11.86 -2.27 14.29
CA ILE A 304 -10.63 -2.00 13.52
C ILE A 304 -10.98 -2.13 12.05
N TYR A 305 -10.77 -1.04 11.31
CA TYR A 305 -11.20 -0.92 9.93
C TYR A 305 -10.02 -0.85 8.99
N THR A 306 -10.16 -1.51 7.83
CA THR A 306 -9.24 -1.34 6.70
C THR A 306 -9.86 -0.37 5.71
N PHE A 307 -9.27 0.82 5.60
CA PHE A 307 -9.69 1.84 4.65
C PHE A 307 -8.77 1.86 3.43
N GLU A 308 -9.31 2.37 2.33
CA GLU A 308 -8.59 2.54 1.08
C GLU A 308 -8.73 4.00 0.65
N ILE A 309 -7.70 4.56 0.04
CA ILE A 309 -7.75 5.88 -0.57
C ILE A 309 -7.10 5.85 -1.94
N ILE A 310 -7.77 6.44 -2.93
CA ILE A 310 -7.27 6.54 -4.30
C ILE A 310 -6.70 7.93 -4.57
N GLN A 311 -6.04 8.09 -5.71
CA GLN A 311 -5.22 9.26 -6.03
C GLN A 311 -5.94 10.61 -5.94
N ASN A 312 -7.23 10.66 -6.23
CA ASN A 312 -8.02 11.89 -6.14
C ASN A 312 -8.43 12.26 -4.70
N GLY A 313 -8.09 11.42 -3.73
CA GLY A 313 -8.46 11.58 -2.32
C GLY A 313 -9.82 11.01 -1.95
N THR A 314 -10.50 10.29 -2.85
CA THR A 314 -11.70 9.52 -2.53
C THR A 314 -11.31 8.36 -1.62
N TRP A 315 -11.98 8.27 -0.48
CA TRP A 315 -11.87 7.13 0.40
C TRP A 315 -12.87 6.07 0.00
N LEU A 316 -12.42 4.82 0.08
CA LEU A 316 -13.23 3.65 -0.11
C LEU A 316 -13.18 2.81 1.16
N TRP A 317 -14.26 2.12 1.40
CA TRP A 317 -14.32 1.01 2.34
C TRP A 317 -15.00 -0.14 1.60
N LEU A 318 -14.31 -1.28 1.47
CA LEU A 318 -14.83 -2.44 0.73
C LEU A 318 -15.15 -2.08 -0.75
N ASN A 319 -14.29 -1.31 -1.42
CA ASN A 319 -14.54 -0.75 -2.76
C ASN A 319 -15.76 0.16 -2.89
N LYS A 320 -16.48 0.44 -1.80
CA LYS A 320 -17.62 1.38 -1.77
C LYS A 320 -17.12 2.76 -1.38
N PRO A 321 -17.41 3.81 -2.17
CA PRO A 321 -16.97 5.16 -1.84
C PRO A 321 -17.67 5.67 -0.59
N LEU A 322 -16.90 6.32 0.28
CA LEU A 322 -17.40 6.91 1.52
C LEU A 322 -17.92 8.34 1.28
N GLU A 323 -18.84 8.79 2.13
CA GLU A 323 -19.35 10.16 2.07
C GLU A 323 -18.26 11.16 2.46
N MET A 324 -18.03 12.15 1.60
CA MET A 324 -16.99 13.17 1.80
C MET A 324 -17.49 14.57 1.44
N ASN A 325 -17.17 15.57 2.26
CA ASN A 325 -17.46 16.97 1.96
C ASN A 325 -16.61 17.56 0.83
N SER A 326 -15.40 17.02 0.64
CA SER A 326 -14.44 17.41 -0.39
C SER A 326 -13.36 16.34 -0.51
N THR A 327 -12.77 16.19 -1.70
CA THR A 327 -11.58 15.35 -1.89
C THR A 327 -10.33 16.21 -2.03
N ARG A 328 -9.16 15.61 -1.80
CA ARG A 328 -7.86 16.26 -1.97
C ARG A 328 -6.90 15.30 -2.67
N PRO A 329 -6.27 15.72 -3.77
CA PRO A 329 -5.45 14.81 -4.52
C PRO A 329 -4.19 14.45 -3.74
N ILE A 330 -3.90 13.16 -3.66
CA ILE A 330 -2.63 12.62 -3.17
C ILE A 330 -1.61 12.80 -4.30
N PRO A 331 -0.40 13.31 -4.02
CA PRO A 331 0.61 13.48 -5.06
C PRO A 331 1.14 12.11 -5.53
N ILE A 332 2.19 12.11 -6.37
CA ILE A 332 2.78 10.88 -6.92
C ILE A 332 4.17 10.55 -6.33
N PRO A 333 4.33 10.48 -5.00
CA PRO A 333 5.60 10.10 -4.41
C PRO A 333 5.87 8.61 -4.69
N PRO A 334 7.14 8.19 -4.63
CA PRO A 334 7.51 6.80 -4.43
C PRO A 334 6.65 6.12 -3.37
N VAL A 335 6.16 4.90 -3.66
CA VAL A 335 5.32 4.11 -2.75
C VAL A 335 5.98 3.93 -1.39
N LYS A 336 7.30 3.68 -1.37
CA LYS A 336 8.07 3.53 -0.13
C LYS A 336 8.07 4.75 0.79
N GLN A 337 7.68 5.93 0.30
CA GLN A 337 7.65 7.16 1.10
C GLN A 337 6.26 7.48 1.65
N LEU A 338 5.19 6.90 1.10
CA LEU A 338 3.84 7.08 1.63
C LEU A 338 3.72 6.46 3.02
N ARG A 339 3.06 7.19 3.91
CA ARG A 339 2.74 6.80 5.27
C ARG A 339 1.37 7.29 5.66
N VAL A 340 0.78 6.54 6.59
CA VAL A 340 -0.46 6.92 7.23
C VAL A 340 -0.21 7.02 8.72
N TYR A 341 -0.71 8.09 9.32
CA TYR A 341 -0.71 8.27 10.76
C TYR A 341 -2.16 8.40 11.23
N ALA A 342 -2.47 7.86 12.40
CA ALA A 342 -3.77 8.04 13.03
C ALA A 342 -3.61 8.36 14.52
N THR A 343 -4.59 9.03 15.09
CA THR A 343 -4.72 9.15 16.56
C THR A 343 -5.12 7.81 17.17
N ARG A 344 -4.78 7.55 18.44
CA ARG A 344 -5.24 6.34 19.15
C ARG A 344 -6.47 6.63 19.99
N HIS A 345 -6.41 7.73 20.74
CA HIS A 345 -7.42 8.09 21.75
C HIS A 345 -8.47 9.11 21.21
N GLY A 346 -8.70 9.09 19.91
CA GLY A 346 -9.64 9.99 19.22
C GLY A 346 -9.04 11.32 18.75
N VAL A 347 -9.86 12.15 18.09
CA VAL A 347 -9.43 13.40 17.41
C VAL A 347 -8.69 14.42 18.27
N ASN A 348 -8.90 14.41 19.59
CA ASN A 348 -8.26 15.36 20.51
C ASN A 348 -6.87 14.91 20.96
N ASP A 349 -6.42 13.72 20.54
CA ASP A 349 -5.08 13.23 20.83
C ASP A 349 -4.02 14.16 20.22
N THR A 350 -3.10 14.61 21.08
CA THR A 350 -2.00 15.48 20.68
C THR A 350 -0.96 14.75 19.83
N THR A 351 -0.97 13.41 19.86
CA THR A 351 -0.02 12.56 19.16
C THR A 351 -0.71 11.75 18.06
N MET A 352 -0.01 11.53 16.96
CA MET A 352 -0.42 10.58 15.93
C MET A 352 0.64 9.50 15.83
N VAL A 353 0.21 8.27 15.67
CA VAL A 353 1.09 7.11 15.48
C VAL A 353 1.03 6.67 14.02
N GLU A 354 2.17 6.22 13.49
CA GLU A 354 2.18 5.57 12.18
C GLU A 354 1.31 4.30 12.28
N VAL A 355 0.35 4.19 11.37
CA VAL A 355 -0.46 2.98 11.23
C VAL A 355 0.06 2.14 10.07
N PRO A 356 -0.03 0.81 10.18
CA PRO A 356 0.37 -0.06 9.09
C PRO A 356 -0.38 0.32 7.80
N SER A 357 0.35 0.35 6.68
CA SER A 357 -0.18 0.73 5.36
C SER A 357 0.53 0.02 4.22
N GLN A 358 -0.14 -0.12 3.08
CA GLN A 358 0.42 -0.65 1.84
C GLN A 358 -0.20 0.02 0.60
N VAL A 359 0.46 -0.09 -0.55
CA VAL A 359 -0.09 0.35 -1.83
C VAL A 359 -0.33 -0.86 -2.72
N GLU A 360 -1.53 -0.95 -3.28
CA GLU A 360 -1.97 -2.02 -4.15
C GLU A 360 -2.25 -1.49 -5.55
N VAL A 361 -1.90 -2.26 -6.58
CA VAL A 361 -2.17 -1.89 -7.97
C VAL A 361 -3.42 -2.64 -8.44
N TRP A 362 -4.40 -1.87 -8.87
CA TRP A 362 -5.69 -2.36 -9.36
C TRP A 362 -5.89 -1.94 -10.83
N THR A 363 -6.89 -2.52 -11.47
CA THR A 363 -7.45 -2.02 -12.72
C THR A 363 -7.94 -0.57 -12.55
N SER A 364 -8.00 0.20 -13.63
CA SER A 364 -8.37 1.62 -13.55
C SER A 364 -9.79 1.88 -13.05
N ASP A 365 -10.66 0.86 -13.10
CA ASP A 365 -12.01 0.88 -12.51
C ASP A 365 -12.04 0.42 -11.05
N TYR A 366 -10.88 0.09 -10.48
CA TYR A 366 -10.68 -0.36 -9.09
C TYR A 366 -11.43 -1.65 -8.72
N ARG A 367 -11.91 -2.41 -9.71
CA ARG A 367 -12.68 -3.64 -9.51
C ARG A 367 -11.80 -4.87 -9.30
N ARG A 368 -10.58 -4.88 -9.82
CA ARG A 368 -9.71 -6.07 -9.80
C ARG A 368 -8.27 -5.72 -9.44
N PRO A 369 -7.59 -6.48 -8.57
CA PRO A 369 -6.16 -6.32 -8.37
C PRO A 369 -5.42 -6.76 -9.64
N THR A 370 -4.26 -6.17 -9.91
CA THR A 370 -3.35 -6.69 -10.94
C THR A 370 -2.54 -7.87 -10.39
N LEU A 371 -1.77 -8.57 -11.23
CA LEU A 371 -0.96 -9.73 -10.81
C LEU A 371 0.18 -9.41 -9.82
N GLN A 372 0.37 -8.14 -9.45
CA GLN A 372 1.42 -7.68 -8.53
C GLN A 372 0.89 -6.53 -7.68
N PHE A 373 1.15 -6.54 -6.38
CA PHE A 373 1.05 -5.30 -5.58
C PHE A 373 2.10 -4.29 -6.02
N ALA A 374 1.94 -3.03 -5.58
CA ALA A 374 2.80 -1.96 -6.05
C ALA A 374 4.23 -2.25 -5.63
N ASP A 375 5.13 -2.37 -6.62
CA ASP A 375 6.55 -2.39 -6.34
C ASP A 375 6.87 -1.11 -5.57
N TRP A 376 7.49 -1.23 -4.39
CA TRP A 376 7.87 -0.10 -3.56
C TRP A 376 8.79 0.89 -4.31
N ARG A 377 9.40 0.45 -5.42
CA ARG A 377 10.18 1.22 -6.39
C ARG A 377 9.34 1.95 -7.44
N ARG A 378 8.03 1.90 -7.39
CA ARG A 378 7.14 2.68 -8.27
C ARG A 378 6.59 3.89 -7.54
N ARG A 379 6.03 4.82 -8.31
CA ARG A 379 5.31 5.98 -7.79
C ARG A 379 3.83 5.62 -7.67
N PHE A 380 3.17 6.22 -6.68
CA PHE A 380 1.72 6.16 -6.56
C PHE A 380 1.07 6.80 -7.79
N SER A 381 0.07 6.15 -8.38
CA SER A 381 -0.45 6.46 -9.70
C SER A 381 -1.94 6.08 -9.83
N LEU A 382 -2.55 6.40 -10.98
CA LEU A 382 -3.92 6.03 -11.27
C LEU A 382 -4.05 4.50 -11.33
N GLY A 383 -5.05 3.95 -10.65
CA GLY A 383 -5.21 2.50 -10.47
C GLY A 383 -4.59 2.00 -9.16
N ASP A 384 -3.82 2.82 -8.44
CA ASP A 384 -3.29 2.44 -7.14
C ASP A 384 -4.26 2.78 -6.00
N LYS A 385 -4.34 1.89 -5.00
CA LYS A 385 -5.02 2.11 -3.72
C LYS A 385 -4.00 2.16 -2.59
N LEU A 386 -4.02 3.23 -1.79
CA LEU A 386 -3.33 3.24 -0.51
C LEU A 386 -4.27 2.66 0.55
N VAL A 387 -3.88 1.54 1.14
CA VAL A 387 -4.65 0.76 2.09
C VAL A 387 -4.02 0.90 3.46
N PHE A 388 -4.81 1.08 4.51
CA PHE A 388 -4.33 1.29 5.86
C PHE A 388 -5.39 0.95 6.91
N ILE A 389 -4.93 0.74 8.14
CA ILE A 389 -5.77 0.31 9.25
C ILE A 389 -6.04 1.46 10.22
N VAL A 390 -7.28 1.62 10.66
CA VAL A 390 -7.69 2.59 11.68
C VAL A 390 -8.51 1.90 12.76
N GLY A 391 -8.05 2.00 14.00
CA GLY A 391 -8.75 1.46 15.17
C GLY A 391 -9.69 2.48 15.80
N PHE A 392 -10.90 2.05 16.13
CA PHE A 392 -11.91 2.69 16.98
C PHE A 392 -12.17 1.86 18.23
N ASN A 393 -11.26 0.95 18.55
CA ASN A 393 -11.44 -0.09 19.54
C ASN A 393 -11.39 0.38 21.00
N GLU A 394 -11.08 1.65 21.21
CA GLU A 394 -11.12 2.26 22.54
C GLU A 394 -12.50 2.80 22.89
N THR A 395 -12.91 2.55 24.13
CA THR A 395 -14.17 3.04 24.68
C THR A 395 -14.28 4.57 24.57
N GLY A 396 -15.37 5.04 23.96
CA GLY A 396 -15.66 6.48 23.82
C GLY A 396 -14.97 7.16 22.64
N VAL A 397 -14.23 6.41 21.81
CA VAL A 397 -13.68 6.92 20.55
C VAL A 397 -14.67 6.66 19.42
N ASP A 398 -15.22 7.75 18.87
CA ASP A 398 -16.12 7.78 17.70
C ASP A 398 -15.50 8.53 16.52
N LYS A 399 -14.36 9.21 16.73
CA LYS A 399 -13.69 10.02 15.72
C LYS A 399 -12.20 9.84 15.81
N GLN A 400 -11.56 9.54 14.69
CA GLN A 400 -10.11 9.51 14.57
C GLN A 400 -9.63 10.56 13.60
N ARG A 401 -8.50 11.21 13.91
CA ARG A 401 -7.77 12.01 12.92
C ARG A 401 -6.82 11.09 12.18
N VAL A 402 -6.84 11.13 10.85
CA VAL A 402 -5.96 10.36 9.96
C VAL A 402 -5.18 11.33 9.08
N ARG A 403 -3.87 11.13 9.00
CA ARG A 403 -2.94 11.93 8.21
C ARG A 403 -2.27 11.05 7.17
N ILE A 404 -2.45 11.38 5.90
CA ILE A 404 -1.68 10.82 4.81
C ILE A 404 -0.46 11.70 4.60
N LYS A 405 0.75 11.17 4.76
CA LYS A 405 2.02 11.90 4.69
C LYS A 405 3.00 11.16 3.77
N TRP A 406 3.96 11.88 3.21
CA TRP A 406 5.10 11.27 2.51
C TRP A 406 6.41 11.77 3.06
N PHE A 407 7.38 10.87 3.16
CA PHE A 407 8.72 11.22 3.59
C PHE A 407 9.53 11.90 2.49
N HIS A 408 10.33 12.88 2.91
CA HIS A 408 11.12 13.69 1.99
C HIS A 408 12.43 13.00 1.58
N ASP A 409 12.98 12.13 2.44
CA ASP A 409 14.26 11.45 2.19
C ASP A 409 14.05 10.27 1.21
N ALA A 410 14.80 10.28 0.10
CA ALA A 410 14.83 9.18 -0.86
C ALA A 410 15.33 7.86 -0.27
N ASP A 411 16.02 7.88 0.88
CA ASP A 411 16.49 6.68 1.59
C ASP A 411 15.50 6.10 2.59
N THR A 412 14.28 6.65 2.64
CA THR A 412 13.19 6.09 3.45
C THR A 412 12.97 4.60 3.10
N PRO A 413 12.98 3.69 4.09
CA PRO A 413 12.70 2.27 3.86
C PRO A 413 11.22 2.04 3.51
N PRO A 414 10.87 0.93 2.84
CA PRO A 414 9.47 0.56 2.65
C PRO A 414 8.78 0.25 4.00
N PRO A 415 7.44 0.25 4.06
CA PRO A 415 6.69 -0.20 5.24
C PRO A 415 7.07 -1.63 5.68
N GLU A 416 6.93 -1.91 6.97
CA GLU A 416 7.20 -3.23 7.55
C GLU A 416 6.13 -4.26 7.17
N TYR A 417 6.55 -5.48 6.82
CA TYR A 417 5.63 -6.59 6.54
C TYR A 417 5.15 -7.24 7.83
N LEU A 418 3.83 -7.22 8.06
CA LEU A 418 3.19 -7.76 9.26
C LEU A 418 2.40 -9.04 8.98
N ILE A 419 1.86 -9.21 7.77
CA ILE A 419 1.24 -10.48 7.36
C ILE A 419 2.33 -11.52 7.10
N HIS A 420 2.14 -12.69 7.70
CA HIS A 420 2.97 -13.86 7.42
C HIS A 420 2.25 -14.80 6.45
N PHE A 421 2.97 -15.31 5.46
CA PHE A 421 2.44 -16.29 4.54
C PHE A 421 3.36 -17.50 4.44
N SER A 422 2.78 -18.67 4.23
CA SER A 422 3.52 -19.89 3.94
C SER A 422 2.77 -20.76 2.94
N VAL A 423 3.53 -21.43 2.07
CA VAL A 423 2.98 -22.36 1.08
C VAL A 423 3.33 -23.76 1.54
N ASN A 424 2.32 -24.58 1.78
CA ASN A 424 2.47 -26.00 2.08
C ASN A 424 1.48 -26.76 1.18
N PRO A 425 1.92 -27.08 -0.05
CA PRO A 425 1.04 -27.66 -1.07
C PRO A 425 0.25 -28.86 -0.53
N PRO A 426 -1.06 -28.92 -0.81
CA PRO A 426 -1.82 -28.12 -1.78
C PRO A 426 -2.31 -26.75 -1.25
N PHE A 427 -1.96 -26.39 -0.02
CA PHE A 427 -2.53 -25.24 0.67
C PHE A 427 -1.59 -24.04 0.74
N VAL A 428 -2.19 -22.86 0.89
CA VAL A 428 -1.50 -21.64 1.28
C VAL A 428 -2.09 -21.13 2.58
N TYR A 429 -1.23 -20.74 3.51
CA TYR A 429 -1.62 -20.23 4.81
C TYR A 429 -1.27 -18.76 4.91
N VAL A 430 -2.24 -17.94 5.26
CA VAL A 430 -2.11 -16.50 5.50
C VAL A 430 -2.43 -16.25 6.97
N ASP A 431 -1.42 -15.90 7.75
CA ASP A 431 -1.56 -15.47 9.14
C ASP A 431 -1.67 -13.94 9.16
N ASN A 432 -2.85 -13.45 9.54
CA ASN A 432 -3.13 -12.02 9.60
C ASN A 432 -2.80 -11.41 10.97
N GLY A 433 -2.20 -12.16 11.90
CA GLY A 433 -1.91 -11.77 13.28
C GLY A 433 -3.05 -12.03 14.27
N VAL A 434 -4.25 -12.37 13.78
CA VAL A 434 -5.43 -12.74 14.60
C VAL A 434 -5.82 -14.19 14.34
N TYR A 435 -6.04 -14.54 13.07
CA TYR A 435 -6.39 -15.88 12.59
C TYR A 435 -5.46 -16.32 11.46
N ILE A 436 -5.46 -17.63 11.18
CA ILE A 436 -4.80 -18.21 10.02
C ILE A 436 -5.85 -18.62 9.01
N LEU A 437 -5.81 -18.05 7.82
CA LEU A 437 -6.64 -18.45 6.69
C LEU A 437 -5.86 -19.41 5.79
N GLN A 438 -6.39 -20.61 5.64
CA GLN A 438 -5.91 -21.65 4.74
C GLN A 438 -6.70 -21.58 3.42
N LEU A 439 -5.99 -21.46 2.30
CA LEU A 439 -6.52 -21.49 0.93
C LEU A 439 -6.11 -22.76 0.22
N VAL A 440 -7.03 -23.38 -0.52
CA VAL A 440 -6.67 -24.46 -1.46
C VAL A 440 -6.05 -23.83 -2.71
N ALA A 441 -4.75 -24.02 -2.95
CA ALA A 441 -4.06 -23.45 -4.10
C ALA A 441 -3.98 -24.38 -5.31
N GLU A 442 -4.10 -25.69 -5.11
CA GLU A 442 -4.07 -26.68 -6.18
C GLU A 442 -5.48 -27.20 -6.52
N PRO A 443 -5.91 -27.14 -7.80
CA PRO A 443 -7.22 -27.62 -8.22
C PRO A 443 -7.30 -29.15 -8.08
N GLY A 444 -8.49 -29.65 -7.75
CA GLY A 444 -8.73 -31.09 -7.57
C GLY A 444 -8.28 -31.65 -6.21
N TYR A 445 -8.02 -30.80 -5.22
CA TYR A 445 -7.78 -31.27 -3.85
C TYR A 445 -9.08 -31.42 -3.03
N SER A 446 -10.18 -30.80 -3.49
CA SER A 446 -11.48 -30.95 -2.86
C SER A 446 -12.50 -31.43 -3.91
N ASP A 447 -12.68 -32.75 -3.98
CA ASP A 447 -13.44 -33.41 -5.05
C ASP A 447 -14.96 -33.44 -4.80
N TRP A 448 -15.44 -32.81 -3.73
CA TRP A 448 -16.84 -32.94 -3.29
C TRP A 448 -17.51 -31.58 -3.03
N ILE A 449 -16.75 -30.58 -2.56
CA ILE A 449 -17.26 -29.27 -2.14
C ILE A 449 -16.13 -28.25 -2.32
N ASP A 450 -16.41 -27.02 -2.76
CA ASP A 450 -15.38 -25.99 -2.86
C ASP A 450 -15.02 -25.42 -1.48
N TRP A 451 -14.29 -26.19 -0.67
CA TRP A 451 -13.65 -25.71 0.57
C TRP A 451 -12.39 -24.92 0.25
N SER A 452 -12.50 -23.95 -0.65
CA SER A 452 -11.38 -23.10 -1.05
C SER A 452 -10.78 -22.35 0.13
N ILE A 453 -11.53 -22.15 1.22
CA ILE A 453 -11.12 -21.37 2.38
C ILE A 453 -11.41 -22.13 3.68
N SER A 454 -10.43 -22.17 4.58
CA SER A 454 -10.65 -22.45 5.98
C SER A 454 -10.03 -21.37 6.88
N VAL A 455 -10.73 -20.94 7.92
CA VAL A 455 -10.23 -19.97 8.90
C VAL A 455 -10.02 -20.67 10.22
N HIS A 456 -8.78 -20.64 10.71
CA HIS A 456 -8.34 -21.23 11.97
C HIS A 456 -8.07 -20.13 13.01
N TRP A 457 -8.68 -20.26 14.19
CA TRP A 457 -8.56 -19.28 15.25
C TRP A 457 -8.75 -19.92 16.62
N ASN A 458 -7.78 -19.75 17.53
CA ASN A 458 -7.82 -20.29 18.91
C ASN A 458 -8.21 -21.79 19.03
N GLY A 459 -7.78 -22.62 18.07
CA GLY A 459 -8.09 -24.07 18.04
C GLY A 459 -9.49 -24.41 17.54
N TYR A 460 -10.28 -23.42 17.16
CA TYR A 460 -11.49 -23.52 16.36
C TYR A 460 -11.14 -23.31 14.88
N HIS A 461 -11.88 -23.94 13.98
CA HIS A 461 -11.76 -23.68 12.55
C HIS A 461 -13.12 -23.72 11.87
N ILE A 462 -13.20 -23.07 10.71
CA ILE A 462 -14.35 -23.13 9.82
C ILE A 462 -13.87 -23.32 8.41
N GLU A 463 -14.60 -24.10 7.63
CA GLU A 463 -14.46 -24.27 6.20
C GLU A 463 -15.63 -23.55 5.52
N TYR A 464 -15.34 -22.75 4.48
CA TYR A 464 -16.34 -22.01 3.72
C TYR A 464 -16.51 -22.60 2.33
N MET A 465 -17.77 -22.73 1.92
CA MET A 465 -18.22 -23.01 0.57
C MET A 465 -18.69 -21.68 -0.03
N LEU A 466 -18.05 -21.20 -1.09
CA LEU A 466 -18.19 -19.81 -1.55
C LEU A 466 -19.33 -19.56 -2.54
N TYR A 467 -19.68 -20.56 -3.36
CA TYR A 467 -20.80 -20.52 -4.29
C TYR A 467 -20.95 -21.89 -4.96
N GLY A 468 -22.18 -22.31 -5.25
CA GLY A 468 -22.42 -23.53 -6.02
C GLY A 468 -23.83 -23.65 -6.54
N TYR A 469 -24.03 -24.47 -7.58
CA TYR A 469 -25.34 -24.64 -8.19
C TYR A 469 -25.55 -26.04 -8.75
N ASP A 470 -26.83 -26.39 -8.90
CA ASP A 470 -27.31 -27.76 -9.07
C ASP A 470 -26.87 -28.68 -7.91
N VAL A 471 -27.41 -29.88 -7.78
CA VAL A 471 -27.12 -30.73 -6.61
C VAL A 471 -26.82 -32.14 -7.00
N TYR A 472 -25.83 -32.75 -6.36
CA TYR A 472 -25.59 -34.17 -6.49
C TYR A 472 -26.49 -34.93 -5.51
N PRO A 473 -27.50 -35.68 -5.97
CA PRO A 473 -28.37 -36.43 -5.08
C PRO A 473 -27.62 -37.64 -4.52
N MET A 474 -27.36 -37.66 -3.21
CA MET A 474 -26.82 -38.84 -2.53
C MET A 474 -27.92 -39.66 -1.85
N ASP A 475 -27.80 -40.98 -1.90
CA ASP A 475 -28.63 -41.91 -1.14
C ASP A 475 -28.49 -41.59 0.36
N GLY A 476 -29.57 -41.11 0.99
CA GLY A 476 -29.52 -40.62 2.36
C GLY A 476 -29.41 -39.10 2.50
N GLY A 477 -29.86 -38.33 1.52
CA GLY A 477 -30.29 -36.93 1.73
C GLY A 477 -29.17 -35.90 1.87
N TYR A 478 -27.97 -36.17 1.37
CA TYR A 478 -26.92 -35.13 1.31
C TYR A 478 -27.09 -34.29 0.05
N TRP A 479 -26.83 -33.00 0.21
CA TRP A 479 -26.83 -32.00 -0.85
C TRP A 479 -25.47 -31.32 -0.85
N PHE A 480 -24.70 -31.58 -1.90
CA PHE A 480 -23.51 -30.79 -2.26
C PHE A 480 -23.75 -30.20 -3.64
N PRO A 481 -23.26 -28.97 -3.90
CA PRO A 481 -23.36 -28.40 -5.23
C PRO A 481 -22.75 -29.35 -6.25
N MET A 482 -23.50 -29.69 -7.29
CA MET A 482 -22.97 -30.51 -8.38
C MET A 482 -21.98 -29.71 -9.21
N LYS A 483 -22.13 -28.39 -9.27
CA LYS A 483 -21.30 -27.49 -10.06
C LYS A 483 -20.75 -26.37 -9.19
N LEU A 484 -19.44 -26.16 -9.29
CA LEU A 484 -18.70 -25.18 -8.49
C LEU A 484 -17.80 -24.34 -9.40
N PRO A 485 -17.60 -23.04 -9.10
CA PRO A 485 -16.56 -22.26 -9.73
C PRO A 485 -15.20 -22.92 -9.52
N GLY A 486 -14.45 -23.10 -10.61
CA GLY A 486 -13.13 -23.71 -10.60
C GLY A 486 -12.02 -22.74 -11.02
N GLY A 487 -10.78 -23.18 -10.85
CA GLY A 487 -9.58 -22.42 -11.23
C GLY A 487 -8.67 -22.11 -10.05
N ASN A 488 -7.45 -21.67 -10.36
CA ASN A 488 -6.41 -21.45 -9.35
C ASN A 488 -6.56 -20.08 -8.71
N TRP A 489 -6.38 -20.03 -7.39
CA TRP A 489 -6.21 -18.79 -6.65
C TRP A 489 -4.85 -18.17 -6.97
N THR A 490 -4.87 -16.91 -7.40
CA THR A 490 -3.69 -16.04 -7.42
C THR A 490 -3.61 -15.30 -6.10
N LEU A 491 -2.55 -15.53 -5.33
CA LEU A 491 -2.34 -14.86 -4.06
C LEU A 491 -1.35 -13.69 -4.21
N LEU A 492 -1.77 -12.53 -3.73
CA LEU A 492 -0.95 -11.35 -3.54
C LEU A 492 -0.80 -11.09 -2.05
N VAL A 493 0.44 -10.93 -1.58
CA VAL A 493 0.71 -10.68 -0.15
C VAL A 493 1.42 -9.34 -0.01
N GLY A 494 0.85 -8.48 0.82
CA GLY A 494 1.36 -7.16 1.13
C GLY A 494 1.65 -7.03 2.61
N PRO A 495 2.24 -5.89 3.02
CA PRO A 495 2.55 -5.62 4.42
C PRO A 495 1.40 -5.83 5.40
N ILE A 496 0.18 -5.47 5.02
CA ILE A 496 -0.98 -5.38 5.92
C ILE A 496 -2.28 -5.96 5.35
N ARG A 497 -2.30 -6.38 4.09
CA ARG A 497 -3.45 -7.08 3.48
C ARG A 497 -2.94 -8.08 2.45
N ALA A 498 -3.46 -9.30 2.52
CA ALA A 498 -3.32 -10.28 1.46
C ALA A 498 -4.62 -10.34 0.65
N ILE A 499 -4.48 -10.59 -0.63
CA ILE A 499 -5.60 -10.70 -1.57
C ILE A 499 -5.44 -12.00 -2.35
N ALA A 500 -6.40 -12.90 -2.22
CA ALA A 500 -6.52 -14.06 -3.10
C ALA A 500 -7.60 -13.77 -4.13
N PHE A 501 -7.34 -14.02 -5.41
CA PHE A 501 -8.35 -13.85 -6.43
C PHE A 501 -8.25 -14.90 -7.53
N ARG A 502 -9.38 -15.21 -8.17
CA ARG A 502 -9.43 -16.00 -9.39
C ARG A 502 -10.43 -15.38 -10.36
N GLU A 503 -10.09 -15.47 -11.64
CA GLU A 503 -10.96 -15.04 -12.75
C GLU A 503 -10.91 -16.16 -13.79
N ASN A 504 -12.05 -16.82 -14.02
CA ASN A 504 -12.11 -17.96 -14.91
C ASN A 504 -13.53 -18.18 -15.44
N ASN A 505 -13.66 -19.04 -16.44
CA ASN A 505 -14.92 -19.61 -16.90
C ASN A 505 -15.02 -21.11 -16.60
N LEU A 506 -14.04 -21.69 -15.91
CA LEU A 506 -14.03 -23.07 -15.47
C LEU A 506 -15.07 -23.28 -14.36
N VAL A 507 -15.93 -24.27 -14.59
CA VAL A 507 -16.84 -24.88 -13.63
C VAL A 507 -16.41 -26.34 -13.46
N VAL A 508 -16.22 -26.78 -12.22
CA VAL A 508 -15.93 -28.17 -11.89
C VAL A 508 -17.21 -28.90 -11.49
N VAL A 509 -17.30 -30.19 -11.85
CA VAL A 509 -18.48 -31.04 -11.64
C VAL A 509 -18.15 -32.22 -10.70
N PRO A 510 -17.98 -31.97 -9.40
CA PRO A 510 -17.75 -33.05 -8.44
C PRO A 510 -18.98 -33.95 -8.26
N PRO A 511 -18.79 -35.25 -7.93
CA PRO A 511 -17.51 -35.96 -7.78
C PRO A 511 -16.99 -36.55 -9.10
N THR A 512 -17.61 -36.22 -10.24
CA THR A 512 -17.31 -36.85 -11.55
C THR A 512 -16.08 -36.31 -12.27
N GLU A 513 -15.35 -35.36 -11.66
CA GLU A 513 -14.17 -34.67 -12.23
C GLU A 513 -14.42 -33.98 -13.58
N GLY A 514 -15.67 -33.60 -13.89
CA GLY A 514 -16.00 -32.91 -15.12
C GLY A 514 -15.57 -31.44 -15.10
N GLU A 515 -15.08 -30.92 -16.22
CA GLU A 515 -14.76 -29.50 -16.41
C GLU A 515 -15.64 -28.88 -17.50
N ILE A 516 -16.26 -27.74 -17.22
CA ILE A 516 -17.11 -26.99 -18.15
C ILE A 516 -16.58 -25.56 -18.27
N TYR A 517 -16.42 -25.05 -19.49
CA TYR A 517 -15.82 -23.71 -19.75
C TYR A 517 -16.79 -22.71 -20.39
N ASP A 518 -17.93 -23.15 -20.88
CA ASP A 518 -18.87 -22.33 -21.66
C ASP A 518 -20.14 -21.99 -20.87
N GLU A 519 -20.14 -22.21 -19.56
CA GLU A 519 -21.34 -22.13 -18.71
C GLU A 519 -21.39 -20.88 -17.83
N LEU A 520 -20.35 -20.66 -17.01
CA LEU A 520 -20.32 -19.59 -16.02
C LEU A 520 -18.96 -18.88 -16.10
N TYR A 521 -18.98 -17.57 -16.29
CA TYR A 521 -17.83 -16.71 -16.03
C TYR A 521 -17.91 -16.24 -14.59
N HIS A 522 -16.78 -16.28 -13.87
CA HIS A 522 -16.70 -15.87 -12.49
C HIS A 522 -15.42 -15.08 -12.17
N VAL A 523 -15.56 -14.14 -11.24
CA VAL A 523 -14.46 -13.43 -10.60
C VAL A 523 -14.68 -13.51 -9.10
N GLU A 524 -13.73 -14.10 -8.39
CA GLU A 524 -13.80 -14.26 -6.94
C GLU A 524 -12.57 -13.62 -6.30
N LEU A 525 -12.79 -12.92 -5.20
CA LEU A 525 -11.81 -12.12 -4.49
C LEU A 525 -11.98 -12.34 -2.99
N ILE A 526 -10.88 -12.64 -2.29
CA ILE A 526 -10.81 -12.76 -0.85
C ILE A 526 -9.80 -11.73 -0.36
N GLU A 527 -10.23 -10.82 0.51
CA GLU A 527 -9.36 -9.86 1.16
C GLU A 527 -9.13 -10.26 2.62
N ILE A 528 -7.86 -10.27 3.03
CA ILE A 528 -7.39 -10.76 4.33
C ILE A 528 -6.57 -9.64 4.99
N PRO A 529 -7.21 -8.70 5.71
CA PRO A 529 -6.50 -7.59 6.33
C PRO A 529 -5.80 -8.03 7.61
N TYR A 530 -4.70 -7.35 7.95
CA TYR A 530 -3.90 -7.58 9.15
C TYR A 530 -4.61 -7.07 10.40
N GLY A 531 -4.47 -7.78 11.52
CA GLY A 531 -4.88 -7.31 12.83
C GLY A 531 -6.40 -7.15 13.00
N VAL A 532 -7.20 -7.69 12.08
CA VAL A 532 -8.66 -7.67 12.15
C VAL A 532 -9.23 -9.08 12.31
N HIS A 533 -10.46 -9.15 12.81
CA HIS A 533 -11.15 -10.39 13.09
C HIS A 533 -11.93 -10.97 11.89
N TYR A 534 -11.93 -10.27 10.75
CA TYR A 534 -12.72 -10.65 9.59
C TYR A 534 -11.86 -10.86 8.35
N PHE A 535 -12.38 -11.64 7.40
CA PHE A 535 -11.99 -11.60 5.99
C PHE A 535 -13.20 -11.19 5.16
N LEU A 536 -12.95 -10.76 3.93
CA LEU A 536 -13.97 -10.31 3.01
C LEU A 536 -13.95 -11.19 1.77
N TYR A 537 -15.12 -11.49 1.23
CA TYR A 537 -15.27 -12.18 -0.04
C TYR A 537 -16.18 -11.38 -0.96
N PHE A 538 -15.75 -11.27 -2.22
CA PHE A 538 -16.53 -10.75 -3.32
C PHE A 538 -16.55 -11.78 -4.45
N GLY A 539 -17.74 -12.07 -4.97
CA GLY A 539 -17.96 -12.94 -6.12
C GLY A 539 -18.81 -12.24 -7.17
N TYR A 540 -18.35 -12.21 -8.42
CA TYR A 540 -19.13 -11.81 -9.58
C TYR A 540 -19.33 -13.02 -10.48
N PHE A 541 -20.57 -13.31 -10.84
CA PHE A 541 -20.96 -14.47 -11.62
C PHE A 541 -21.80 -14.04 -12.81
N LYS A 542 -21.49 -14.60 -14.00
CA LYS A 542 -22.22 -14.34 -15.23
C LYS A 542 -22.42 -15.62 -16.03
N TRP A 543 -23.67 -15.98 -16.27
CA TRP A 543 -23.99 -17.15 -17.09
C TRP A 543 -23.74 -16.84 -18.57
N LEU A 544 -22.94 -17.68 -19.22
CA LEU A 544 -22.51 -17.50 -20.62
C LEU A 544 -23.49 -18.12 -21.61
N LYS A 545 -24.30 -19.08 -21.16
CA LYS A 545 -25.36 -19.75 -21.93
C LYS A 545 -26.55 -20.04 -21.04
N ASP A 546 -27.65 -20.47 -21.66
CA ASP A 546 -28.80 -21.00 -20.97
C ASP A 546 -28.43 -22.29 -20.23
N VAL A 547 -28.65 -22.33 -18.91
CA VAL A 547 -28.33 -23.47 -18.05
C VAL A 547 -29.60 -23.99 -17.42
N THR A 548 -29.92 -25.26 -17.69
CA THR A 548 -30.99 -25.97 -16.98
C THR A 548 -30.39 -26.73 -15.81
N LEU A 549 -30.85 -26.43 -14.60
CA LEU A 549 -30.50 -27.17 -13.39
C LEU A 549 -31.34 -28.45 -13.32
N ASP A 550 -30.69 -29.60 -13.11
CA ASP A 550 -31.39 -30.88 -12.92
C ASP A 550 -32.28 -30.82 -11.66
N TYR A 551 -31.75 -30.17 -10.63
CA TYR A 551 -32.47 -29.80 -9.42
C TYR A 551 -32.38 -28.30 -9.18
N ARG A 552 -33.48 -27.69 -8.72
CA ARG A 552 -33.46 -26.31 -8.24
C ARG A 552 -32.56 -26.20 -7.01
N TYR A 553 -31.28 -25.93 -7.23
CA TYR A 553 -30.34 -25.69 -6.15
C TYR A 553 -29.32 -24.65 -6.56
N LEU A 554 -29.19 -23.64 -5.72
CA LEU A 554 -28.28 -22.52 -5.92
C LEU A 554 -27.91 -22.03 -4.53
N THR A 555 -26.71 -22.39 -4.08
CA THR A 555 -26.20 -21.98 -2.77
C THR A 555 -25.28 -20.79 -2.97
N LEU A 556 -25.58 -19.71 -2.25
CA LEU A 556 -24.76 -18.50 -2.32
C LEU A 556 -23.48 -18.71 -1.55
N PHE A 557 -23.56 -19.32 -0.36
CA PHE A 557 -22.42 -19.67 0.47
C PHE A 557 -22.86 -20.57 1.63
N GLY A 558 -21.90 -21.29 2.21
CA GLY A 558 -22.10 -22.02 3.46
C GLY A 558 -20.84 -22.11 4.30
N GLN A 559 -21.00 -22.33 5.59
CA GLN A 559 -19.91 -22.57 6.51
C GLN A 559 -20.11 -23.89 7.25
N ILE A 560 -19.00 -24.58 7.47
CA ILE A 560 -18.91 -25.72 8.35
C ILE A 560 -17.89 -25.41 9.42
N SER A 561 -18.28 -25.54 10.68
CA SER A 561 -17.37 -25.27 11.78
C SER A 561 -16.99 -26.48 12.59
N GLY A 562 -15.82 -26.39 13.21
CA GLY A 562 -15.29 -27.46 14.00
C GLY A 562 -13.97 -27.25 14.73
N THR A 563 -13.51 -28.31 15.38
CA THR A 563 -12.18 -28.57 15.91
C THR A 563 -11.68 -29.90 15.33
N ARG A 564 -10.38 -30.17 15.42
CA ARG A 564 -9.80 -31.47 15.02
C ARG A 564 -10.33 -32.69 15.81
N TYR A 565 -11.24 -32.49 16.77
CA TYR A 565 -11.72 -33.51 17.71
C TYR A 565 -13.26 -33.61 17.75
N ASP A 566 -13.98 -33.18 16.72
CA ASP A 566 -15.45 -33.03 16.74
C ASP A 566 -16.25 -34.33 16.68
N THR A 567 -15.68 -35.45 17.11
CA THR A 567 -16.47 -36.64 17.45
C THR A 567 -16.55 -36.74 18.97
N ASP A 568 -17.75 -36.54 19.51
CA ASP A 568 -18.09 -36.63 20.95
C ASP A 568 -17.42 -35.62 21.92
N SER A 569 -16.86 -34.53 21.39
CA SER A 569 -16.26 -33.46 22.19
C SER A 569 -17.28 -32.43 22.71
N ALA A 570 -17.06 -31.92 23.93
CA ALA A 570 -17.79 -30.79 24.51
C ALA A 570 -17.51 -29.44 23.80
N LEU A 571 -16.48 -29.40 22.95
CA LEU A 571 -16.09 -28.23 22.13
C LEU A 571 -16.73 -28.24 20.73
N ARG A 572 -17.66 -29.17 20.45
CA ARG A 572 -18.46 -29.12 19.21
C ARG A 572 -19.21 -27.81 19.09
N VAL A 573 -19.45 -27.41 17.85
CA VAL A 573 -20.44 -26.39 17.47
C VAL A 573 -21.76 -26.72 18.14
N ARG A 574 -22.14 -25.90 19.10
CA ARG A 574 -23.25 -26.19 20.01
C ARG A 574 -24.43 -25.27 19.74
N TYR A 575 -24.16 -24.09 19.21
CA TYR A 575 -25.17 -23.06 19.03
C TYR A 575 -25.13 -22.55 17.60
N GLY A 576 -26.32 -22.23 17.09
CA GLY A 576 -26.50 -21.50 15.85
C GLY A 576 -27.37 -20.29 16.13
N SER A 577 -27.14 -19.20 15.42
CA SER A 577 -28.03 -18.05 15.46
C SER A 577 -28.19 -17.43 14.08
N ILE A 578 -29.36 -16.86 13.83
CA ILE A 578 -29.71 -16.22 12.58
C ILE A 578 -30.53 -14.98 12.87
N GLN A 579 -30.31 -13.93 12.10
CA GLN A 579 -31.15 -12.74 12.14
C GLN A 579 -32.48 -12.93 11.40
N LEU A 580 -33.48 -12.15 11.77
CA LEU A 580 -34.72 -11.94 10.99
C LEU A 580 -34.68 -10.59 10.25
N GLU A 581 -35.70 -10.23 9.46
CA GLU A 581 -35.75 -8.97 8.66
C GLU A 581 -35.39 -7.75 9.50
N THR A 582 -35.96 -7.67 10.69
CA THR A 582 -35.75 -6.53 11.57
C THR A 582 -34.42 -6.71 12.28
N LEU A 583 -33.59 -5.66 12.26
CA LEU A 583 -32.21 -5.75 12.74
C LEU A 583 -32.08 -6.14 14.21
N ASP A 584 -33.12 -5.87 15.00
CA ASP A 584 -33.22 -6.17 16.42
C ASP A 584 -33.76 -7.57 16.74
N ASP A 585 -34.11 -8.35 15.70
CA ASP A 585 -34.71 -9.68 15.85
C ASP A 585 -33.79 -10.78 15.30
N TYR A 586 -33.57 -11.81 16.10
CA TYR A 586 -32.75 -12.96 15.77
C TYR A 586 -33.22 -14.17 16.56
N ILE A 587 -32.96 -15.34 16.00
CA ILE A 587 -33.30 -16.63 16.57
C ILE A 587 -32.00 -17.33 16.93
N THR A 588 -31.91 -17.89 18.13
CA THR A 588 -30.76 -18.68 18.57
C THR A 588 -31.24 -20.07 18.96
N GLY A 589 -30.56 -21.10 18.46
CA GLY A 589 -30.84 -22.50 18.73
C GLY A 589 -29.61 -23.26 19.22
N ASN A 590 -29.83 -24.41 19.85
CA ASN A 590 -28.79 -25.36 20.22
C ASN A 590 -28.93 -26.60 19.33
N TYR A 591 -27.80 -27.05 18.78
CA TYR A 591 -27.66 -28.32 18.09
C TYR A 591 -27.72 -29.50 19.11
N THR A 592 -28.87 -29.70 19.78
CA THR A 592 -29.02 -30.76 20.79
C THR A 592 -28.96 -32.16 20.18
N ILE A 593 -28.45 -33.13 20.96
CA ILE A 593 -28.16 -34.54 20.58
C ILE A 593 -29.27 -35.49 21.08
N TYR A 594 -30.44 -34.99 21.47
CA TYR A 594 -31.40 -35.81 22.21
C TYR A 594 -32.30 -36.68 21.31
N GLY A 595 -31.87 -37.94 21.11
CA GLY A 595 -32.78 -39.08 20.99
C GLY A 595 -33.04 -39.63 19.59
N MET A 596 -32.22 -40.62 19.21
CA MET A 596 -32.51 -41.72 18.28
C MET A 596 -32.87 -41.44 16.81
N TRP A 597 -33.07 -40.19 16.38
CA TRP A 597 -33.21 -39.90 14.95
C TRP A 597 -31.91 -39.30 14.36
N PRO A 598 -31.33 -39.93 13.34
CA PRO A 598 -30.03 -39.57 12.74
C PRO A 598 -30.00 -38.22 11.97
N TRP A 599 -30.94 -37.30 12.19
CA TRP A 599 -31.14 -36.12 11.34
C TRP A 599 -31.34 -34.86 12.17
N ASN A 600 -30.29 -34.35 12.78
CA ASN A 600 -30.37 -33.05 13.43
C ASN A 600 -30.20 -31.96 12.36
N CYS A 601 -31.20 -31.81 11.50
CA CYS A 601 -31.33 -30.66 10.63
C CYS A 601 -32.35 -29.68 11.21
N MET A 602 -31.95 -28.42 11.20
CA MET A 602 -32.80 -27.28 11.54
C MET A 602 -32.91 -26.50 10.24
N HIS A 603 -34.04 -26.63 9.55
CA HIS A 603 -34.29 -25.90 8.32
C HIS A 603 -35.49 -24.99 8.50
N ARG A 604 -35.41 -23.84 7.86
CA ARG A 604 -36.51 -22.91 7.82
C ARG A 604 -37.48 -23.30 6.70
N ASP A 605 -38.37 -24.23 7.01
CA ASP A 605 -39.36 -24.76 6.06
C ASP A 605 -40.41 -23.71 5.68
N ARG A 606 -40.55 -23.42 4.39
CA ARG A 606 -41.59 -22.52 3.82
C ARG A 606 -43.02 -22.86 4.27
N ARG A 607 -43.29 -24.09 4.70
CA ARG A 607 -44.61 -24.51 5.17
C ARG A 607 -45.02 -23.92 6.51
N ILE A 608 -44.12 -23.21 7.20
CA ILE A 608 -44.39 -22.55 8.48
C ILE A 608 -44.22 -21.04 8.31
N ASN A 609 -45.21 -20.28 8.81
CA ASN A 609 -45.36 -18.82 8.75
C ASN A 609 -44.03 -18.05 8.63
N ASP A 610 -43.91 -17.21 7.59
CA ASP A 610 -42.82 -16.24 7.39
C ASP A 610 -41.41 -16.82 7.29
N ALA A 611 -41.23 -18.08 6.88
CA ALA A 611 -39.93 -18.73 6.68
C ALA A 611 -38.95 -18.00 5.72
N GLY A 612 -39.42 -17.11 4.86
CA GLY A 612 -38.55 -16.26 4.03
C GLY A 612 -37.94 -15.06 4.78
N ASN A 613 -38.33 -14.82 6.03
CA ASN A 613 -37.97 -13.62 6.80
C ASN A 613 -36.62 -13.76 7.53
N PHE A 614 -35.53 -14.11 6.83
CA PHE A 614 -34.18 -14.15 7.42
C PHE A 614 -33.52 -12.81 7.16
N GLY A 615 -32.61 -12.43 8.03
CA GLY A 615 -31.82 -11.21 7.93
C GLY A 615 -30.45 -11.49 7.33
N TYR A 616 -29.52 -10.60 7.61
CA TYR A 616 -28.28 -10.47 6.88
C TYR A 616 -27.08 -11.13 7.59
N TRP A 617 -27.30 -11.79 8.72
CA TRP A 617 -26.27 -12.61 9.36
C TRP A 617 -26.75 -13.93 9.93
N ALA A 618 -25.83 -14.87 9.95
CA ALA A 618 -26.00 -16.15 10.59
C ALA A 618 -24.65 -16.64 11.16
N ALA A 619 -24.67 -17.32 12.30
CA ALA A 619 -23.48 -17.70 13.04
C ALA A 619 -23.54 -19.13 13.55
N GLN A 620 -22.35 -19.71 13.70
CA GLN A 620 -22.13 -20.99 14.38
C GLN A 620 -21.10 -20.80 15.48
N TYR A 621 -21.39 -21.27 16.69
CA TYR A 621 -20.51 -21.04 17.82
C TYR A 621 -20.58 -22.10 18.92
N THR A 622 -19.58 -22.02 19.77
CA THR A 622 -19.37 -22.79 21.01
C THR A 622 -19.42 -21.82 22.19
N MET A 623 -19.22 -22.33 23.42
CA MET A 623 -19.12 -21.45 24.59
C MET A 623 -17.88 -20.55 24.58
N THR A 624 -16.85 -20.88 23.79
CA THR A 624 -15.55 -20.19 23.82
C THR A 624 -15.21 -19.46 22.52
N HIS A 625 -15.68 -19.94 21.38
CA HIS A 625 -15.36 -19.40 20.06
C HIS A 625 -16.58 -19.49 19.15
N GLY A 626 -16.69 -18.56 18.21
CA GLY A 626 -17.65 -18.66 17.12
C GLY A 626 -17.11 -18.02 15.85
N GLN A 627 -17.85 -18.24 14.77
CA GLN A 627 -17.75 -17.37 13.62
C GLN A 627 -19.12 -17.01 13.07
N ILE A 628 -19.18 -15.84 12.45
CA ILE A 628 -20.37 -15.26 11.86
C ILE A 628 -20.11 -15.03 10.38
N MET A 629 -21.15 -15.17 9.59
CA MET A 629 -21.20 -14.71 8.21
C MET A 629 -22.15 -13.52 8.13
N PHE A 630 -21.71 -12.50 7.41
CA PHE A 630 -22.48 -11.31 7.07
C PHE A 630 -22.64 -11.23 5.57
N ILE A 631 -23.83 -10.89 5.09
CA ILE A 631 -24.05 -10.51 3.69
C ILE A 631 -24.31 -9.03 3.59
N ASP A 632 -24.01 -8.42 2.45
CA ASP A 632 -24.38 -7.02 2.22
C ASP A 632 -25.84 -6.87 1.78
N GLU A 633 -26.26 -5.60 1.64
CA GLU A 633 -27.61 -5.25 1.22
C GLU A 633 -27.96 -5.71 -0.20
N GLU A 634 -27.00 -5.70 -1.12
CA GLU A 634 -27.23 -6.19 -2.49
C GLU A 634 -27.52 -7.69 -2.50
N THR A 635 -26.68 -8.48 -1.80
CA THR A 635 -26.84 -9.93 -1.65
C THR A 635 -28.14 -10.27 -0.91
N TYR A 636 -28.51 -9.48 0.10
CA TYR A 636 -29.78 -9.64 0.80
C TYR A 636 -30.99 -9.37 -0.10
N ASN A 637 -30.97 -8.29 -0.86
CA ASN A 637 -32.04 -7.94 -1.80
C ASN A 637 -32.17 -9.00 -2.91
N LEU A 638 -31.06 -9.61 -3.33
CA LEU A 638 -31.08 -10.75 -4.24
C LEU A 638 -31.82 -11.95 -3.65
N LEU A 639 -31.55 -12.31 -2.39
CA LEU A 639 -32.26 -13.38 -1.68
C LEU A 639 -33.77 -13.11 -1.56
N LYS A 640 -34.18 -11.85 -1.53
CA LYS A 640 -35.58 -11.41 -1.42
C LYS A 640 -36.23 -11.08 -2.75
N SER A 641 -35.51 -11.19 -3.86
CA SER A 641 -36.04 -10.82 -5.17
C SER A 641 -37.25 -11.70 -5.50
N PRO A 642 -38.29 -11.20 -6.18
CA PRO A 642 -39.48 -11.99 -6.53
C PRO A 642 -39.17 -13.26 -7.35
N GLU A 643 -38.02 -13.29 -8.00
CA GLU A 643 -37.54 -14.44 -8.79
C GLU A 643 -37.11 -15.61 -7.89
N TYR A 644 -36.54 -15.31 -6.73
CA TYR A 644 -35.93 -16.30 -5.83
C TYR A 644 -36.58 -16.39 -4.45
N SER A 645 -37.33 -15.38 -4.01
CA SER A 645 -37.87 -15.24 -2.65
C SER A 645 -38.74 -16.40 -2.19
N ASP A 646 -39.42 -17.04 -3.14
CA ASP A 646 -40.25 -18.21 -2.93
C ASP A 646 -39.44 -19.48 -2.59
N TYR A 647 -38.14 -19.45 -2.84
CA TYR A 647 -37.22 -20.58 -2.76
C TYR A 647 -35.94 -20.27 -1.97
N SER A 648 -35.74 -19.05 -1.50
CA SER A 648 -34.56 -18.70 -0.73
C SER A 648 -34.72 -19.13 0.73
N GLN A 649 -33.68 -19.73 1.30
CA GLN A 649 -33.70 -20.29 2.65
C GLN A 649 -32.33 -20.18 3.32
N VAL A 650 -32.33 -20.18 4.65
CA VAL A 650 -31.12 -20.40 5.45
C VAL A 650 -31.23 -21.74 6.14
N TRP A 651 -30.23 -22.59 5.95
CA TRP A 651 -30.20 -23.96 6.43
C TRP A 651 -29.16 -24.10 7.54
N ALA A 652 -29.53 -24.68 8.67
CA ALA A 652 -28.62 -25.08 9.74
C ALA A 652 -28.73 -26.59 9.98
N TRP A 653 -27.82 -27.39 9.43
CA TRP A 653 -27.99 -28.84 9.43
C TRP A 653 -26.74 -29.58 9.86
N SER A 654 -26.85 -30.90 10.01
CA SER A 654 -25.74 -31.76 10.40
C SER A 654 -25.44 -32.74 9.28
N THR A 655 -24.17 -32.86 8.94
CA THR A 655 -23.72 -33.87 7.99
C THR A 655 -24.01 -35.28 8.53
N TYR A 656 -24.05 -36.25 7.61
CA TYR A 656 -24.33 -37.64 7.94
C TYR A 656 -23.42 -38.27 8.98
N ASP A 657 -22.15 -37.88 8.93
CA ASP A 657 -21.11 -38.41 9.82
C ASP A 657 -21.24 -37.84 11.24
N TYR A 658 -22.23 -36.97 11.49
CA TYR A 658 -22.47 -36.26 12.74
C TYR A 658 -21.27 -35.43 13.22
N ALA A 659 -20.28 -35.23 12.35
CA ALA A 659 -19.05 -34.56 12.69
C ALA A 659 -19.15 -33.06 12.43
N ARG A 660 -19.93 -32.66 11.42
CA ARG A 660 -19.95 -31.29 10.92
C ARG A 660 -21.35 -30.68 11.02
N ARG A 661 -21.42 -29.43 11.52
CA ARG A 661 -22.63 -28.61 11.50
C ARG A 661 -22.46 -27.59 10.38
N VAL A 662 -23.43 -27.54 9.49
CA VAL A 662 -23.42 -26.68 8.29
C VAL A 662 -24.42 -25.56 8.50
N LEU A 663 -24.04 -24.33 8.14
CA LEU A 663 -24.95 -23.19 8.03
C LEU A 663 -24.80 -22.60 6.63
N SER A 664 -25.86 -22.57 5.83
CA SER A 664 -25.81 -22.07 4.45
C SER A 664 -26.95 -21.12 4.11
N TYR A 665 -26.66 -20.17 3.22
CA TYR A 665 -27.65 -19.33 2.56
C TYR A 665 -27.87 -19.85 1.14
N ASP A 666 -29.07 -20.35 0.90
CA ASP A 666 -29.48 -20.89 -0.40
C ASP A 666 -30.43 -19.92 -1.09
N LEU A 667 -30.13 -19.57 -2.34
CA LEU A 667 -31.01 -18.76 -3.18
C LEU A 667 -32.15 -19.61 -3.77
N LEU A 668 -31.84 -20.86 -4.15
CA LEU A 668 -32.81 -21.88 -4.52
C LEU A 668 -32.58 -23.09 -3.63
N TYR A 669 -33.52 -23.39 -2.73
CA TYR A 669 -33.46 -24.60 -1.91
C TYR A 669 -33.74 -25.85 -2.74
N TRP A 670 -33.14 -26.96 -2.33
CA TRP A 670 -33.35 -28.25 -2.99
C TRP A 670 -34.80 -28.74 -2.88
N ASP A 671 -35.51 -28.78 -4.01
CA ASP A 671 -36.79 -29.50 -4.14
C ASP A 671 -36.68 -30.63 -5.15
N SER A 672 -36.65 -31.86 -4.66
CA SER A 672 -36.62 -33.09 -5.48
C SER A 672 -37.79 -33.21 -6.47
N ARG A 673 -38.87 -32.45 -6.28
CA ARG A 673 -40.06 -32.40 -7.14
C ARG A 673 -39.99 -31.30 -8.20
N ALA A 674 -39.17 -30.27 -7.99
CA ALA A 674 -39.07 -29.12 -8.87
C ALA A 674 -37.81 -29.21 -9.74
N ARG A 675 -37.95 -29.96 -10.85
CA ARG A 675 -36.86 -30.15 -11.83
C ARG A 675 -36.85 -29.06 -12.89
N ASN A 676 -35.71 -28.93 -13.59
CA ASN A 676 -35.54 -28.13 -14.79
C ASN A 676 -35.76 -26.63 -14.57
N PHE A 677 -34.98 -26.01 -13.68
CA PHE A 677 -34.96 -24.55 -13.58
C PHE A 677 -33.96 -23.97 -14.56
N LEU A 678 -34.42 -23.03 -15.39
CA LEU A 678 -33.62 -22.41 -16.43
C LEU A 678 -33.03 -21.11 -15.90
N ILE A 679 -31.70 -21.00 -15.90
CA ILE A 679 -30.98 -19.74 -15.75
C ILE A 679 -30.65 -19.21 -17.15
N PRO A 680 -31.22 -18.08 -17.58
CA PRO A 680 -30.94 -17.52 -18.90
C PRO A 680 -29.48 -17.06 -19.05
N ALA A 681 -28.97 -17.15 -20.28
CA ALA A 681 -27.71 -16.53 -20.66
C ALA A 681 -27.71 -15.02 -20.36
N GLY A 682 -26.59 -14.52 -19.86
CA GLY A 682 -26.41 -13.12 -19.51
C GLY A 682 -26.97 -12.71 -18.15
N THR A 683 -27.57 -13.64 -17.39
CA THR A 683 -27.84 -13.42 -15.95
C THR A 683 -26.53 -13.06 -15.25
N GLU A 684 -26.56 -12.06 -14.36
CA GLU A 684 -25.41 -11.61 -13.59
C GLU A 684 -25.75 -11.61 -12.09
N MET A 685 -24.77 -11.89 -11.25
CA MET A 685 -24.93 -11.94 -9.80
C MET A 685 -23.66 -11.42 -9.12
N ASN A 686 -23.84 -10.47 -8.20
CA ASN A 686 -22.79 -10.05 -7.28
C ASN A 686 -23.10 -10.64 -5.91
N LEU A 687 -22.08 -11.20 -5.28
CA LEU A 687 -22.11 -11.69 -3.92
C LEU A 687 -21.06 -10.97 -3.11
N PHE A 688 -21.44 -10.48 -1.96
CA PHE A 688 -20.52 -9.93 -0.99
C PHE A 688 -20.84 -10.52 0.38
N PHE A 689 -19.81 -11.10 1.01
CA PHE A 689 -19.94 -11.54 2.38
C PHE A 689 -18.65 -11.29 3.16
N ALA A 690 -18.78 -11.22 4.49
CA ALA A 690 -17.66 -11.18 5.40
C ALA A 690 -17.75 -12.37 6.37
N GLY A 691 -16.64 -13.07 6.56
CA GLY A 691 -16.51 -14.08 7.61
C GLY A 691 -15.74 -13.50 8.79
N LEU A 692 -16.27 -13.65 10.00
CA LEU A 692 -15.71 -13.05 11.21
C LEU A 692 -15.48 -14.11 12.28
N VAL A 693 -14.32 -14.08 12.92
CA VAL A 693 -14.02 -14.86 14.12
C VAL A 693 -14.18 -14.03 15.39
N TYR A 694 -14.81 -14.58 16.42
CA TYR A 694 -15.11 -13.82 17.64
C TYR A 694 -15.18 -14.73 18.87
N ASP A 695 -14.91 -14.15 20.05
CA ASP A 695 -15.03 -14.89 21.31
C ASP A 695 -16.47 -15.36 21.49
N GLY A 696 -16.63 -16.67 21.61
CA GLY A 696 -17.94 -17.28 21.80
C GLY A 696 -18.53 -16.86 23.14
N GLY A 697 -19.73 -17.38 23.42
CA GLY A 697 -20.38 -17.09 24.68
C GLY A 697 -21.42 -18.13 25.02
N ASN A 698 -21.83 -18.13 26.29
CA ASN A 698 -23.08 -18.76 26.64
C ASN A 698 -24.19 -17.94 26.01
N ALA A 699 -25.01 -18.58 25.17
CA ALA A 699 -26.30 -18.00 24.83
C ALA A 699 -27.03 -17.68 26.14
N TYR A 700 -27.37 -16.40 26.35
CA TYR A 700 -28.07 -15.99 27.56
C TYR A 700 -29.40 -16.71 27.58
N SER A 701 -29.74 -17.42 28.66
CA SER A 701 -31.04 -18.08 28.82
C SER A 701 -32.10 -17.03 29.15
N PRO A 702 -33.35 -17.20 28.71
CA PRO A 702 -33.88 -18.29 27.83
C PRO A 702 -33.31 -18.22 26.36
N PHE A 703 -33.51 -19.09 25.36
CA PHE A 703 -33.29 -19.06 23.86
C PHE A 703 -34.43 -18.46 22.99
N LYS A 704 -34.21 -17.48 22.09
CA LYS A 704 -35.31 -16.94 21.26
C LYS A 704 -35.60 -17.98 20.20
N ASN A 705 -36.59 -18.80 20.49
CA ASN A 705 -37.04 -19.87 19.65
C ASN A 705 -38.25 -19.39 18.90
N ASP A 706 -38.18 -19.59 17.60
CA ASP A 706 -39.36 -19.56 16.79
C ASP A 706 -39.73 -21.01 16.47
N ALA A 707 -41.00 -21.31 16.21
CA ALA A 707 -41.47 -22.63 15.74
C ALA A 707 -40.90 -23.02 14.36
N ILE A 708 -39.93 -22.24 13.87
CA ILE A 708 -39.30 -22.29 12.56
C ILE A 708 -38.22 -23.36 12.47
N TRP A 709 -37.58 -23.74 13.57
CA TRP A 709 -36.62 -24.85 13.58
C TRP A 709 -37.35 -26.17 13.75
N ASN A 710 -37.89 -26.70 12.65
CA ASN A 710 -38.44 -28.05 12.66
C ASN A 710 -37.33 -29.09 12.53
N ASP A 711 -37.47 -30.18 13.28
CA ASP A 711 -36.78 -31.44 13.01
C ASP A 711 -37.36 -32.05 11.72
N CYS A 712 -36.51 -32.50 10.81
CA CYS A 712 -36.83 -32.91 9.43
C CYS A 712 -37.71 -34.16 9.29
N GLY A 713 -38.42 -34.56 10.33
CA GLY A 713 -39.24 -35.78 10.32
C GLY A 713 -40.26 -35.92 11.42
N VAL A 714 -40.48 -34.90 12.28
CA VAL A 714 -41.42 -35.04 13.39
C VAL A 714 -42.20 -33.74 13.60
N GLU A 715 -43.54 -33.82 13.56
CA GLU A 715 -44.50 -32.74 13.87
C GLU A 715 -44.44 -32.26 15.34
N TYR A 716 -43.34 -32.48 16.06
CA TYR A 716 -43.19 -32.02 17.43
C TYR A 716 -42.49 -30.66 17.49
N ILE A 717 -43.32 -29.63 17.67
CA ILE A 717 -42.91 -28.29 18.07
C ILE A 717 -42.33 -28.40 19.49
N TYR A 718 -41.02 -28.58 19.61
CA TYR A 718 -40.36 -28.38 20.91
C TYR A 718 -40.15 -26.88 21.12
N ALA A 719 -40.96 -26.32 22.00
CA ALA A 719 -40.86 -24.95 22.44
C ALA A 719 -39.59 -24.76 23.28
N PHE A 720 -38.71 -23.88 22.84
CA PHE A 720 -37.62 -23.32 23.62
C PHE A 720 -38.00 -21.85 23.97
N ASP A 721 -37.79 -21.41 25.20
CA ASP A 721 -38.15 -20.05 25.67
C ASP A 721 -37.00 -19.06 25.43
N TYR A 722 -37.22 -17.75 25.11
CA TYR A 722 -36.43 -16.48 24.76
C TYR A 722 -34.96 -16.08 25.16
N SER A 723 -34.05 -15.74 24.21
CA SER A 723 -32.62 -15.30 24.41
C SER A 723 -32.27 -14.00 23.75
N ASP A 724 -31.35 -13.29 24.40
CA ASP A 724 -30.62 -12.15 23.84
C ASP A 724 -29.33 -12.54 23.06
N GLY A 725 -29.19 -13.78 22.60
CA GLY A 725 -28.13 -14.23 21.69
C GLY A 725 -26.74 -14.10 22.30
N ALA A 726 -25.70 -14.10 21.45
CA ALA A 726 -24.41 -13.55 21.83
C ALA A 726 -24.43 -12.05 21.50
N ASN A 727 -24.11 -11.20 22.48
CA ASN A 727 -24.08 -9.74 22.30
C ASN A 727 -23.06 -9.27 21.23
N VAL A 728 -22.00 -10.06 21.02
CA VAL A 728 -20.87 -9.75 20.11
C VAL A 728 -21.30 -9.78 18.62
N PRO A 729 -22.04 -10.79 18.12
CA PRO A 729 -22.51 -10.82 16.73
C PRO A 729 -23.24 -9.58 16.24
N GLN A 730 -24.07 -8.96 17.08
CA GLN A 730 -24.83 -7.76 16.70
C GLN A 730 -23.97 -6.52 16.46
N GLN A 731 -22.84 -6.42 17.15
CA GLN A 731 -21.94 -5.26 17.05
C GLN A 731 -21.29 -5.22 15.66
N TYR A 732 -20.66 -6.32 15.26
CA TYR A 732 -20.00 -6.41 13.95
C TYR A 732 -20.97 -6.48 12.78
N TYR A 733 -22.12 -7.13 12.99
CA TYR A 733 -23.19 -7.14 12.03
C TYR A 733 -23.51 -5.76 11.48
N ARG A 734 -23.71 -4.77 12.36
CA ARG A 734 -24.03 -3.41 11.96
C ARG A 734 -22.87 -2.65 11.34
N MET A 735 -21.62 -3.09 11.59
CA MET A 735 -20.47 -2.57 10.84
C MET A 735 -20.67 -2.80 9.34
N PHE A 736 -21.19 -3.96 8.93
CA PHE A 736 -21.28 -4.38 7.53
C PHE A 736 -22.55 -3.97 6.75
N LEU A 737 -23.58 -3.41 7.41
CA LEU A 737 -24.96 -3.50 6.87
C LEU A 737 -25.86 -2.28 6.84
N GLU A 738 -25.77 -1.39 7.80
CA GLU A 738 -26.41 -0.09 7.66
C GLU A 738 -25.39 0.87 7.06
N GLU A 739 -25.81 2.05 6.65
CA GLU A 739 -24.93 3.17 6.30
C GLU A 739 -23.94 3.46 7.46
N TYR A 740 -22.89 2.66 7.59
CA TYR A 740 -21.63 3.08 8.14
C TYR A 740 -21.15 4.10 7.14
N SER A 741 -21.61 5.32 7.33
CA SER A 741 -21.03 6.49 6.69
C SER A 741 -20.01 6.98 7.70
N PRO A 742 -18.78 6.44 7.73
CA PRO A 742 -17.71 7.14 8.36
C PRO A 742 -17.69 8.51 7.70
N VAL A 743 -18.15 9.54 8.41
CA VAL A 743 -18.24 10.85 7.80
C VAL A 743 -16.85 11.41 7.81
N ILE A 744 -16.29 11.54 6.62
CA ILE A 744 -14.95 12.06 6.49
C ILE A 744 -15.02 13.57 6.36
N LYS A 745 -14.56 14.24 7.41
CA LYS A 745 -14.38 15.69 7.43
C LYS A 745 -12.94 16.00 7.14
N VAL A 746 -12.68 16.64 6.01
CA VAL A 746 -11.33 17.08 5.66
C VAL A 746 -10.99 18.34 6.44
N LEU A 747 -9.88 18.33 7.17
CA LEU A 747 -9.39 19.52 7.89
C LEU A 747 -8.75 20.49 6.89
N PRO A 748 -8.86 21.82 7.04
CA PRO A 748 -8.09 22.76 6.22
C PRO A 748 -6.60 22.37 6.24
N THR A 749 -5.98 22.25 5.06
CA THR A 749 -4.50 22.16 4.93
C THR A 749 -3.88 23.45 5.39
#